data_AF-D2VNT6-F1
#
_entry.id   AF-D2VNT6-F1
#
_cell.length_a   1.000
_cell.length_b   1.000
_cell.length_c   1.000
_cell.angle_alpha   90.00
_cell.angle_beta   90.00
_cell.angle_gamma   90.00
#
_symmetry.space_group_name_H-M   'P 1'
#
loop_
_entity.id
_entity.type
_entity.pdbx_description
1 polymer ?
#
loop_
_entity_poly.entity_id
_entity_poly.type
_entity_poly.pdbx_seq_one_letter_code
_entity_poly.pdbx_strand_id
1 'polypeptide(L)'
;MQVCGGNGLCKAQDTCECLDLSSGNYMHSSINGSIPKLVQIYNPQNDEYLILQNDGNFVLYQRAGYADWAQGYYPGYSNYYIKLDNSNGAFNLNNGNSNYLTFSSGCSGGVSPFRLVVRPDRNFMVYDSVGKICWQQLVFPLAESAVMYGGANCDKPMCYLKVGSAACSSKGTCVSYNKCQCQDGYYGSECASAFTCFGQSGSNACGGPSRGACLSNNICTCKPGYHGSSCEIASCYGKFQNDSSVCNGNGQCVAADTCSCNAGYAGSKCETPICYGKLSNNASVCSGRGICLAPDSCYCQNGYAGSECNLPVCDGKLSTDPTVCSGHGSCVAPYTCVCSTGYGGINCSLPICYGKLSNNASAVCSGHGACIAPGACWCLNGYAGVQCNIPVCNGKLSTDPTVCSGHGSCVAPYTCVCSTGYGGVNCNLPICDGKISTNQTVCSGHGDCFAPNKCNCSSGWKSATNCSSFSCDDVSLNNCSFALGRGYCSGSNNCTCNAGFTGLNCSIPVVGSECLWTNVQAFGAPSPIISSSIVGKAISFTVSYKLDAVPYEHLFFVGESKFKNCSVNGNQSIALNLIGKSKCQAIYSTPEFTIDDLISNPLVIKQYSSNMLVLKLPISMNYLDRDGSQNGGFCRSYEFKTYQLVYIQSGTVIGSFSQYNPIYGYATNVYPQEVTTTSSGKLSISVVLKATNLTLNSFTFFNTTAAYSMQVTESTFLFQNGDSNFYQIQFESLTTSNDYRALTYFTGTFTRKGVTDITTIYFPIQIEYTIVTPPTEKNITIQGSMYLAGNDWSPKTTFKTGDRVFSNVQSSTFTSSSSRLAVTDAYFCCFKETIFSLIYNPSLGQFGCSKFNSSSMDVQHSIISNNIANSKVSTIIYPSSSNYVSTFSFALEPSLFPSSSAQARSCFVQTNIGLASVSKRSLQDELDQAEGFVISNFIVSSDNARAVSSAHSLNSRSGLQCLILMLVALVCAFY
;
A
#
# COMPACT_ATOMS: atom_id res chain seq x y z
N MET A 1 43.40 -103.11 -10.20
CA MET A 1 43.29 -102.34 -11.45
C MET A 1 42.93 -100.91 -11.07
N GLN A 2 43.73 -99.98 -11.56
CA GLN A 2 43.84 -98.60 -11.09
C GLN A 2 42.56 -97.81 -11.37
N VAL A 3 42.17 -96.97 -10.43
CA VAL A 3 41.27 -95.83 -10.70
C VAL A 3 42.15 -94.76 -11.32
N CYS A 4 41.78 -94.23 -12.47
CA CYS A 4 42.53 -93.16 -13.11
C CYS A 4 42.22 -91.85 -12.39
N GLY A 5 43.21 -91.27 -11.70
CA GLY A 5 43.09 -89.98 -11.01
C GLY A 5 42.04 -89.89 -9.88
N GLY A 6 41.40 -91.01 -9.51
CA GLY A 6 40.32 -91.06 -8.52
C GLY A 6 38.89 -90.94 -9.07
N ASN A 7 38.70 -90.54 -10.34
CA ASN A 7 37.39 -90.26 -10.93
C ASN A 7 37.26 -90.85 -12.36
N GLY A 8 37.66 -92.11 -12.56
CA GLY A 8 37.53 -92.79 -13.85
C GLY A 8 37.97 -94.24 -13.84
N LEU A 9 37.50 -95.02 -14.83
CA LEU A 9 37.87 -96.42 -15.02
C LEU A 9 38.88 -96.54 -16.15
N CYS A 10 40.04 -97.11 -15.87
CA CYS A 10 41.07 -97.34 -16.89
C CYS A 10 40.76 -98.64 -17.66
N LYS A 11 40.63 -98.57 -18.99
CA LYS A 11 40.42 -99.73 -19.87
C LYS A 11 41.73 -100.44 -20.22
N ALA A 12 42.85 -99.70 -20.25
CA ALA A 12 44.22 -100.18 -20.40
C ALA A 12 45.22 -99.16 -19.81
N GLN A 13 46.53 -99.43 -19.88
CA GLN A 13 47.55 -98.38 -19.72
C GLN A 13 47.24 -97.27 -20.76
N ASP A 14 47.07 -96.04 -20.27
CA ASP A 14 46.87 -94.81 -21.04
C ASP A 14 45.49 -94.60 -21.71
N THR A 15 44.47 -95.40 -21.39
CA THR A 15 43.08 -95.10 -21.80
C THR A 15 42.10 -95.17 -20.64
N CYS A 16 41.45 -94.03 -20.35
CA CYS A 16 40.53 -93.87 -19.24
C CYS A 16 39.13 -93.51 -19.75
N GLU A 17 38.10 -94.18 -19.24
CA GLU A 17 36.73 -93.71 -19.32
C GLU A 17 36.46 -92.85 -18.08
N CYS A 18 36.31 -91.54 -18.28
CA CYS A 18 36.12 -90.59 -17.19
C CYS A 18 34.68 -90.62 -16.68
N LEU A 19 34.44 -91.50 -15.70
CA LEU A 19 33.19 -91.65 -14.97
C LEU A 19 33.26 -90.90 -13.65
N ASP A 20 32.15 -90.31 -13.19
CA ASP A 20 32.13 -89.74 -11.85
C ASP A 20 32.05 -90.85 -10.79
N LEU A 21 33.17 -91.08 -10.12
CA LEU A 21 33.31 -92.02 -9.00
C LEU A 21 33.56 -91.29 -7.68
N SER A 22 33.06 -90.06 -7.55
CA SER A 22 33.11 -89.31 -6.28
C SER A 22 32.25 -89.97 -5.19
N SER A 23 32.60 -89.72 -3.93
CA SER A 23 31.92 -90.32 -2.78
C SER A 23 30.42 -90.01 -2.78
N GLY A 24 29.58 -91.04 -2.89
CA GLY A 24 28.12 -90.92 -2.88
C GLY A 24 27.44 -91.04 -4.26
N ASN A 25 28.20 -91.11 -5.36
CA ASN A 25 27.63 -91.17 -6.72
C ASN A 25 27.76 -92.54 -7.40
N TYR A 26 28.33 -93.53 -6.69
CA TYR A 26 28.50 -94.88 -7.20
C TYR A 26 28.45 -95.94 -6.10
N MET A 27 28.14 -97.18 -6.49
CA MET A 27 28.25 -98.38 -5.65
C MET A 27 29.32 -99.30 -6.20
N HIS A 28 30.15 -99.87 -5.35
CA HIS A 28 31.24 -100.79 -5.66
C HIS A 28 31.00 -102.12 -4.97
N SER A 29 30.71 -103.16 -5.74
CA SER A 29 30.34 -104.51 -5.26
C SER A 29 31.26 -105.12 -4.19
N SER A 30 32.55 -104.78 -4.17
CA SER A 30 33.51 -105.31 -3.17
C SER A 30 33.86 -104.38 -1.99
N ILE A 31 33.46 -103.11 -2.00
CA ILE A 31 33.81 -102.12 -0.94
C ILE A 31 32.56 -101.61 -0.25
N ASN A 32 31.63 -101.04 -1.02
CA ASN A 32 30.35 -100.49 -0.57
C ASN A 32 29.20 -101.14 -1.36
N GLY A 33 29.26 -102.45 -1.55
CA GLY A 33 28.36 -103.25 -2.40
C GLY A 33 26.95 -103.42 -1.86
N SER A 34 26.53 -102.62 -0.87
CA SER A 34 25.17 -102.60 -0.34
C SER A 34 24.70 -101.18 -0.07
N ILE A 35 23.49 -100.84 -0.52
CA ILE A 35 22.76 -99.62 -0.16
C ILE A 35 21.73 -99.98 0.93
N PRO A 36 21.93 -99.55 2.18
CA PRO A 36 20.88 -99.62 3.21
C PRO A 36 19.67 -98.77 2.84
N LYS A 37 18.49 -99.07 3.41
CA LYS A 37 17.32 -98.18 3.28
C LYS A 37 17.68 -96.72 3.55
N LEU A 38 17.11 -95.80 2.78
CA LEU A 38 17.29 -94.35 2.88
C LEU A 38 18.68 -93.80 2.55
N VAL A 39 19.64 -94.63 2.12
CA VAL A 39 20.92 -94.14 1.58
C VAL A 39 20.73 -93.78 0.11
N GLN A 40 21.15 -92.57 -0.24
CA GLN A 40 20.99 -91.99 -1.57
C GLN A 40 22.30 -92.10 -2.36
N ILE A 41 22.20 -92.54 -3.62
CA ILE A 41 23.28 -92.37 -4.61
C ILE A 41 22.93 -91.14 -5.44
N TYR A 42 23.75 -90.09 -5.38
CA TYR A 42 23.45 -88.80 -5.99
C TYR A 42 23.93 -88.71 -7.44
N ASN A 43 23.22 -87.94 -8.25
CA ASN A 43 23.70 -87.38 -9.51
C ASN A 43 24.05 -85.90 -9.26
N PRO A 44 25.32 -85.51 -9.37
CA PRO A 44 25.75 -84.16 -9.00
C PRO A 44 25.34 -83.07 -10.00
N GLN A 45 24.74 -83.41 -11.16
CA GLN A 45 24.30 -82.43 -12.15
C GLN A 45 22.86 -81.94 -11.94
N ASN A 46 21.95 -82.84 -11.58
CA ASN A 46 20.50 -82.54 -11.55
C ASN A 46 19.91 -82.59 -10.15
N ASP A 47 20.74 -82.81 -9.11
CA ASP A 47 20.28 -83.03 -7.73
C ASP A 47 19.26 -84.19 -7.65
N GLU A 48 19.47 -85.18 -8.52
CA GLU A 48 18.72 -86.44 -8.56
C GLU A 48 19.39 -87.45 -7.63
N TYR A 49 18.63 -88.42 -7.17
CA TYR A 49 19.17 -89.49 -6.34
C TYR A 49 18.43 -90.80 -6.54
N LEU A 50 19.20 -91.88 -6.53
CA LEU A 50 18.71 -93.25 -6.51
C LEU A 50 18.63 -93.71 -5.05
N ILE A 51 17.46 -94.17 -4.61
CA ILE A 51 17.20 -94.54 -3.21
C ILE A 51 16.39 -95.82 -3.10
N LEU A 52 16.69 -96.61 -2.06
CA LEU A 52 15.79 -97.66 -1.58
C LEU A 52 14.85 -97.07 -0.50
N GLN A 53 13.57 -97.01 -0.81
CA GLN A 53 12.53 -96.51 0.08
C GLN A 53 12.20 -97.50 1.20
N ASN A 54 11.53 -97.02 2.24
CA ASN A 54 11.15 -97.83 3.41
C ASN A 54 10.16 -98.96 3.08
N ASP A 55 9.40 -98.82 2.01
CA ASP A 55 8.43 -99.81 1.53
C ASP A 55 9.04 -100.88 0.61
N GLY A 56 10.35 -100.82 0.34
CA GLY A 56 11.06 -101.76 -0.54
C GLY A 56 11.16 -101.32 -2.00
N ASN A 57 10.61 -100.15 -2.36
CA ASN A 57 10.71 -99.61 -3.72
C ASN A 57 12.09 -99.02 -4.01
N PHE A 58 12.67 -99.37 -5.15
CA PHE A 58 13.92 -98.77 -5.62
C PHE A 58 13.60 -97.69 -6.66
N VAL A 59 13.91 -96.44 -6.32
CA VAL A 59 13.37 -95.27 -7.03
C VAL A 59 14.48 -94.28 -7.38
N LEU A 60 14.45 -93.80 -8.62
CA LEU A 60 15.22 -92.64 -9.08
C LEU A 60 14.34 -91.39 -8.97
N TYR A 61 14.73 -90.46 -8.11
CA TYR A 61 14.05 -89.20 -7.88
C TYR A 61 14.80 -88.02 -8.49
N GLN A 62 14.05 -87.02 -8.97
CA GLN A 62 14.58 -85.66 -9.22
C GLN A 62 14.51 -84.77 -7.98
N ARG A 63 15.27 -83.65 -8.00
CA ARG A 63 15.35 -82.65 -6.91
C ARG A 63 14.01 -82.22 -6.32
N ALA A 64 12.98 -82.15 -7.16
CA ALA A 64 11.64 -81.72 -6.79
C ALA A 64 10.77 -82.84 -6.16
N GLY A 65 11.32 -84.04 -5.97
CA GLY A 65 10.64 -85.17 -5.32
C GLY A 65 9.75 -86.01 -6.25
N TYR A 66 9.81 -85.79 -7.57
CA TYR A 66 9.11 -86.65 -8.53
C TYR A 66 9.96 -87.87 -8.90
N ALA A 67 9.32 -89.03 -9.01
CA ALA A 67 10.00 -90.27 -9.42
C ALA A 67 10.06 -90.34 -10.96
N ASP A 68 11.27 -90.42 -11.51
CA ASP A 68 11.49 -90.63 -12.95
C ASP A 68 11.43 -92.10 -13.33
N TRP A 69 11.84 -92.96 -12.40
CA TRP A 69 11.79 -94.40 -12.54
C TRP A 69 11.63 -95.04 -11.18
N ALA A 70 10.81 -96.08 -11.11
CA ALA A 70 10.64 -96.87 -9.90
C ALA A 70 10.47 -98.35 -10.29
N GLN A 71 11.13 -99.23 -9.56
CA GLN A 71 10.84 -100.64 -9.58
C GLN A 71 10.38 -101.06 -8.19
N GLY A 72 9.10 -101.43 -8.11
CA GLY A 72 8.42 -101.62 -6.85
C GLY A 72 8.18 -103.07 -6.48
N TYR A 73 8.23 -103.32 -5.18
CA TYR A 73 7.72 -104.52 -4.54
C TYR A 73 7.29 -104.16 -3.11
N TYR A 74 6.13 -104.63 -2.66
CA TYR A 74 5.56 -104.32 -1.33
C TYR A 74 5.59 -105.56 -0.44
N PRO A 75 6.73 -105.87 0.20
CA PRO A 75 6.90 -107.11 0.95
C PRO A 75 6.30 -107.07 2.37
N GLY A 76 5.90 -105.91 2.91
CA GLY A 76 5.21 -105.82 4.21
C GLY A 76 6.08 -106.01 5.46
N TYR A 77 7.43 -106.06 5.35
CA TYR A 77 8.35 -106.16 6.50
C TYR A 77 9.28 -104.94 6.62
N SER A 78 10.06 -104.87 7.71
CA SER A 78 11.03 -103.79 7.99
C SER A 78 12.48 -104.28 7.91
N ASN A 79 13.37 -103.52 7.24
CA ASN A 79 14.84 -103.63 7.13
C ASN A 79 15.43 -104.26 5.84
N TYR A 80 15.05 -103.72 4.67
CA TYR A 80 15.67 -104.06 3.40
C TYR A 80 16.97 -103.29 3.13
N TYR A 81 17.86 -103.93 2.36
CA TYR A 81 18.98 -103.27 1.67
C TYR A 81 19.17 -103.91 0.31
N ILE A 82 19.63 -103.12 -0.66
CA ILE A 82 20.04 -103.64 -1.97
C ILE A 82 21.51 -104.00 -1.87
N LYS A 83 21.87 -105.20 -2.36
CA LYS A 83 23.26 -105.61 -2.52
C LYS A 83 23.57 -105.78 -4.00
N LEU A 84 24.63 -105.12 -4.47
CA LEU A 84 25.22 -105.39 -5.77
C LEU A 84 26.10 -106.63 -5.66
N ASP A 85 25.68 -107.71 -6.30
CA ASP A 85 26.36 -109.00 -6.23
C ASP A 85 27.74 -108.93 -6.89
N ASN A 86 28.77 -109.31 -6.14
CA ASN A 86 30.14 -109.29 -6.65
C ASN A 86 30.43 -110.42 -7.66
N SER A 87 29.58 -111.44 -7.76
CA SER A 87 29.76 -112.56 -8.70
C SER A 87 29.19 -112.30 -10.09
N ASN A 88 28.04 -111.62 -10.18
CA ASN A 88 27.31 -111.45 -11.43
C ASN A 88 26.76 -110.03 -11.66
N GLY A 89 27.05 -109.08 -10.78
CA GLY A 89 26.61 -107.68 -10.92
C GLY A 89 25.11 -107.44 -10.73
N ALA A 90 24.35 -108.44 -10.29
CA ALA A 90 22.90 -108.29 -10.09
C ALA A 90 22.56 -107.51 -8.81
N PHE A 91 21.48 -106.72 -8.85
CA PHE A 91 20.89 -106.12 -7.67
C PHE A 91 20.00 -107.13 -6.94
N ASN A 92 20.37 -107.44 -5.70
CA ASN A 92 19.62 -108.33 -4.83
C ASN A 92 19.01 -107.54 -3.68
N LEU A 93 17.68 -107.56 -3.55
CA LEU A 93 16.97 -107.07 -2.39
C LEU A 93 17.09 -108.11 -1.26
N ASN A 94 17.77 -107.74 -0.18
CA ASN A 94 18.01 -108.62 0.96
C ASN A 94 17.26 -108.15 2.21
N ASN A 95 16.85 -109.09 3.04
CA ASN A 95 16.28 -108.84 4.38
C ASN A 95 17.07 -109.62 5.43
N GLY A 96 18.24 -109.09 5.82
CA GLY A 96 19.04 -109.59 6.94
C GLY A 96 19.74 -110.94 6.76
N ASN A 97 19.10 -111.98 6.20
CA ASN A 97 19.64 -113.34 6.10
C ASN A 97 19.26 -114.14 4.83
N SER A 98 18.51 -113.55 3.88
CA SER A 98 18.16 -114.22 2.62
C SER A 98 17.99 -113.23 1.46
N ASN A 99 18.40 -113.65 0.26
CA ASN A 99 18.06 -112.97 -0.98
C ASN A 99 16.57 -113.14 -1.25
N TYR A 100 15.85 -112.03 -1.22
CA TYR A 100 14.39 -112.01 -1.32
C TYR A 100 13.94 -111.81 -2.78
N LEU A 101 14.67 -110.98 -3.54
CA LEU A 101 14.40 -110.73 -4.95
C LEU A 101 15.69 -110.30 -5.65
N THR A 102 15.97 -110.90 -6.80
CA THR A 102 16.97 -110.39 -7.74
C THR A 102 16.26 -109.55 -8.80
N PHE A 103 16.56 -108.25 -8.85
CA PHE A 103 16.08 -107.40 -9.94
C PHE A 103 16.69 -107.88 -11.26
N SER A 104 16.02 -107.68 -12.39
CA SER A 104 16.44 -108.09 -13.74
C SER A 104 17.68 -107.32 -14.23
N SER A 105 18.81 -107.54 -13.56
CA SER A 105 20.03 -106.71 -13.60
C SER A 105 21.33 -107.52 -13.64
N GLY A 106 21.23 -108.82 -13.94
CA GLY A 106 22.40 -109.69 -14.03
C GLY A 106 23.25 -109.40 -15.26
N CYS A 107 24.56 -109.32 -15.06
CA CYS A 107 25.53 -109.21 -16.14
C CYS A 107 25.79 -110.59 -16.75
N SER A 108 25.43 -110.77 -18.03
CA SER A 108 25.72 -111.98 -18.82
C SER A 108 27.21 -112.05 -19.20
N GLY A 109 28.10 -112.30 -18.23
CA GLY A 109 29.53 -112.56 -18.46
C GLY A 109 30.51 -111.40 -18.24
N GLY A 110 30.40 -110.65 -17.14
CA GLY A 110 31.38 -109.62 -16.72
C GLY A 110 32.34 -110.07 -15.62
N VAL A 111 33.39 -109.29 -15.34
CA VAL A 111 34.41 -109.60 -14.32
C VAL A 111 34.29 -108.67 -13.10
N SER A 112 34.33 -109.25 -11.89
CA SER A 112 34.29 -108.51 -10.63
C SER A 112 35.55 -107.67 -10.40
N PRO A 113 35.49 -106.52 -9.69
CA PRO A 113 34.32 -105.93 -9.06
C PRO A 113 33.47 -105.09 -10.02
N PHE A 114 32.15 -105.19 -9.86
CA PHE A 114 31.15 -104.38 -10.55
C PHE A 114 30.91 -103.03 -9.86
N ARG A 115 30.56 -102.01 -10.65
CA ARG A 115 30.24 -100.66 -10.20
C ARG A 115 28.93 -100.16 -10.79
N LEU A 116 27.98 -99.78 -9.94
CA LEU A 116 26.78 -99.04 -10.36
C LEU A 116 27.11 -97.55 -10.36
N VAL A 117 26.89 -96.87 -11.48
CA VAL A 117 27.07 -95.42 -11.62
C VAL A 117 25.78 -94.82 -12.17
N VAL A 118 25.31 -93.75 -11.51
CA VAL A 118 24.24 -92.89 -12.06
C VAL A 118 24.92 -91.85 -12.94
N ARG A 119 24.62 -91.87 -14.24
CA ARG A 119 25.22 -90.96 -15.21
C ARG A 119 24.45 -89.64 -15.24
N PRO A 120 25.11 -88.55 -15.67
CA PRO A 120 24.47 -87.25 -15.72
C PRO A 120 23.34 -87.11 -16.74
N ASP A 121 23.28 -88.00 -17.74
CA ASP A 121 22.15 -88.14 -18.66
C ASP A 121 20.94 -88.86 -18.05
N ARG A 122 20.93 -89.04 -16.72
CA ARG A 122 19.83 -89.60 -15.92
C ARG A 122 19.62 -91.11 -16.12
N ASN A 123 20.51 -91.75 -16.87
CA ASN A 123 20.58 -93.20 -17.01
C ASN A 123 21.51 -93.79 -15.95
N PHE A 124 21.31 -95.05 -15.55
CA PHE A 124 22.21 -95.72 -14.62
C PHE A 124 22.68 -97.07 -15.17
N MET A 125 23.97 -97.35 -14.96
CA MET A 125 24.68 -98.43 -15.63
C MET A 125 25.54 -99.19 -14.62
N VAL A 126 25.65 -100.51 -14.84
CA VAL A 126 26.61 -101.36 -14.14
C VAL A 126 27.80 -101.61 -15.05
N TYR A 127 28.96 -101.17 -14.60
CA TYR A 127 30.24 -101.38 -15.23
C TYR A 127 30.97 -102.55 -14.56
N ASP A 128 31.61 -103.40 -15.34
CA ASP A 128 32.51 -104.43 -14.81
C ASP A 128 33.90 -103.84 -14.41
N SER A 129 34.82 -104.70 -13.97
CA SER A 129 36.13 -104.27 -13.50
C SER A 129 36.99 -103.59 -14.58
N VAL A 130 36.70 -103.82 -15.87
CA VAL A 130 37.43 -103.27 -17.02
C VAL A 130 36.68 -102.12 -17.69
N GLY A 131 35.59 -101.63 -17.09
CA GLY A 131 34.83 -100.49 -17.61
C GLY A 131 33.91 -100.84 -18.78
N LYS A 132 33.54 -102.10 -18.96
CA LYS A 132 32.50 -102.51 -19.92
C LYS A 132 31.13 -102.39 -19.25
N ILE A 133 30.18 -101.75 -19.92
CA ILE A 133 28.77 -101.75 -19.51
C ILE A 133 28.24 -103.18 -19.66
N CYS A 134 27.88 -103.81 -18.55
CA CYS A 134 27.35 -105.18 -18.55
C CYS A 134 25.85 -105.23 -18.25
N TRP A 135 25.28 -104.15 -17.68
CA TRP A 135 23.84 -103.92 -17.61
C TRP A 135 23.54 -102.41 -17.61
N GLN A 136 22.39 -102.01 -18.16
CA GLN A 136 21.96 -100.61 -18.22
C GLN A 136 20.45 -100.47 -18.07
N GLN A 137 20.02 -99.40 -17.38
CA GLN A 137 18.65 -98.91 -17.41
C GLN A 137 18.61 -97.57 -18.15
N LEU A 138 17.93 -97.57 -19.30
CA LEU A 138 17.71 -96.36 -20.09
C LEU A 138 16.37 -95.75 -19.68
N VAL A 139 16.41 -94.75 -18.81
CA VAL A 139 15.25 -93.93 -18.44
C VAL A 139 15.04 -92.83 -19.50
N PHE A 140 16.13 -92.35 -20.14
CA PHE A 140 16.11 -91.30 -21.16
C PHE A 140 17.01 -91.66 -22.37
N PRO A 141 16.76 -91.07 -23.57
CA PRO A 141 17.62 -91.28 -24.74
C PRO A 141 19.08 -90.92 -24.47
N LEU A 142 20.02 -91.75 -24.93
CA LEU A 142 21.46 -91.56 -24.70
C LEU A 142 21.95 -90.23 -25.30
N ALA A 143 22.54 -89.37 -24.46
CA ALA A 143 23.25 -88.18 -24.91
C ALA A 143 24.72 -88.53 -25.25
N GLU A 144 25.22 -88.02 -26.39
CA GLU A 144 26.53 -88.39 -26.96
C GLU A 144 27.76 -88.07 -26.09
N SER A 145 27.65 -87.33 -24.97
CA SER A 145 28.82 -86.94 -24.17
C SER A 145 28.53 -86.65 -22.69
N ALA A 146 28.05 -87.65 -21.95
CA ALA A 146 27.90 -87.59 -20.49
C ALA A 146 29.23 -87.95 -19.77
N VAL A 147 30.24 -87.08 -19.92
CA VAL A 147 31.57 -87.19 -19.28
C VAL A 147 31.79 -85.97 -18.38
N MET A 148 32.04 -86.14 -17.08
CA MET A 148 32.14 -85.02 -16.11
C MET A 148 33.58 -84.55 -15.85
N TYR A 149 34.55 -85.43 -16.11
CA TYR A 149 35.97 -85.16 -15.99
C TYR A 149 36.65 -85.42 -17.33
N GLY A 150 37.70 -84.68 -17.63
CA GLY A 150 38.51 -84.83 -18.83
C GLY A 150 40.00 -84.76 -18.50
N GLY A 151 40.82 -84.80 -19.54
CA GLY A 151 42.26 -84.98 -19.41
C GLY A 151 42.66 -86.45 -19.52
N ALA A 152 43.94 -86.70 -19.85
CA ALA A 152 44.45 -88.04 -20.11
C ALA A 152 44.32 -89.01 -18.92
N ASN A 153 44.16 -88.49 -17.70
CA ASN A 153 44.02 -89.27 -16.47
C ASN A 153 42.71 -89.00 -15.70
N CYS A 154 41.72 -88.34 -16.32
CA CYS A 154 40.45 -87.94 -15.68
C CYS A 154 40.60 -87.07 -14.42
N ASP A 155 41.62 -86.20 -14.41
CA ASP A 155 42.00 -85.35 -13.29
C ASP A 155 41.45 -83.91 -13.37
N LYS A 156 40.86 -83.51 -14.50
CA LYS A 156 40.38 -82.13 -14.73
C LYS A 156 38.86 -82.09 -14.86
N PRO A 157 38.13 -81.25 -14.10
CA PRO A 157 36.70 -81.08 -14.30
C PRO A 157 36.40 -80.41 -15.66
N MET A 158 35.29 -80.80 -16.29
CA MET A 158 34.83 -80.12 -17.52
C MET A 158 33.83 -79.00 -17.20
N CYS A 159 34.00 -77.82 -17.77
CA CYS A 159 32.99 -76.75 -17.69
C CYS A 159 32.52 -76.39 -19.10
N TYR A 160 31.21 -76.48 -19.33
CA TYR A 160 30.53 -76.14 -20.58
C TYR A 160 31.20 -76.79 -21.79
N LEU A 161 31.40 -78.11 -21.69
CA LEU A 161 32.04 -78.99 -22.69
C LEU A 161 33.52 -78.70 -22.98
N LYS A 162 34.19 -77.88 -22.17
CA LYS A 162 35.61 -77.53 -22.33
C LYS A 162 36.44 -77.93 -21.10
N VAL A 163 37.73 -78.20 -21.33
CA VAL A 163 38.69 -78.59 -20.29
C VAL A 163 39.90 -77.64 -20.31
N GLY A 164 40.46 -77.34 -19.14
CA GLY A 164 41.65 -76.49 -19.04
C GLY A 164 41.37 -75.01 -19.31
N SER A 165 42.32 -74.31 -19.94
CA SER A 165 42.29 -72.84 -20.14
C SER A 165 41.23 -72.35 -21.14
N ALA A 166 40.60 -73.26 -21.89
CA ALA A 166 39.49 -72.93 -22.79
C ALA A 166 38.13 -72.90 -22.06
N ALA A 167 38.05 -73.43 -20.85
CA ALA A 167 36.85 -73.36 -20.01
C ALA A 167 36.65 -71.94 -19.44
N CYS A 168 35.41 -71.62 -19.02
CA CYS A 168 35.09 -70.35 -18.35
C CYS A 168 35.51 -69.11 -19.17
N SER A 169 35.24 -69.16 -20.48
CA SER A 169 35.59 -68.12 -21.46
C SER A 169 37.04 -67.64 -21.42
N SER A 170 37.97 -68.46 -20.90
CA SER A 170 39.37 -68.08 -20.62
C SER A 170 39.54 -66.91 -19.63
N LYS A 171 38.48 -66.55 -18.89
CA LYS A 171 38.42 -65.43 -17.92
C LYS A 171 38.09 -65.90 -16.49
N GLY A 172 38.15 -67.21 -16.27
CA GLY A 172 37.96 -67.84 -14.97
C GLY A 172 38.61 -69.23 -14.93
N THR A 173 38.61 -69.82 -13.75
CA THR A 173 39.13 -71.18 -13.51
C THR A 173 37.96 -72.15 -13.32
N CYS A 174 37.96 -73.27 -14.05
CA CYS A 174 36.97 -74.34 -13.85
C CYS A 174 37.31 -75.12 -12.57
N VAL A 175 36.47 -75.01 -11.55
CA VAL A 175 36.73 -75.58 -10.21
C VAL A 175 35.97 -76.90 -9.97
N SER A 176 34.85 -77.11 -10.68
CA SER A 176 34.09 -78.37 -10.71
C SER A 176 33.24 -78.40 -11.99
N TYR A 177 32.55 -79.52 -12.28
CA TYR A 177 31.76 -79.63 -13.52
C TYR A 177 30.78 -78.44 -13.67
N ASN A 178 30.80 -77.77 -14.83
CA ASN A 178 30.04 -76.54 -15.15
C ASN A 178 30.15 -75.38 -14.12
N LYS A 179 31.15 -75.39 -13.23
CA LYS A 179 31.34 -74.35 -12.22
C LYS A 179 32.63 -73.59 -12.44
N CYS A 180 32.48 -72.32 -12.77
CA CYS A 180 33.57 -71.40 -13.00
C CYS A 180 33.79 -70.47 -11.79
N GLN A 181 35.04 -70.28 -11.40
CA GLN A 181 35.47 -69.21 -10.50
C GLN A 181 36.08 -68.09 -11.34
N CYS A 182 35.40 -66.96 -11.45
CA CYS A 182 35.80 -65.87 -12.33
C CYS A 182 36.98 -65.06 -11.76
N GLN A 183 37.82 -64.54 -12.65
CA GLN A 183 38.85 -63.56 -12.30
C GLN A 183 38.20 -62.20 -11.96
N ASP A 184 38.87 -61.39 -11.14
CA ASP A 184 38.36 -60.08 -10.72
C ASP A 184 37.91 -59.23 -11.92
N GLY A 185 36.66 -58.77 -11.88
CA GLY A 185 36.04 -57.99 -12.96
C GLY A 185 35.20 -58.80 -13.96
N TYR A 186 35.16 -60.12 -13.86
CA TYR A 186 34.31 -60.99 -14.69
C TYR A 186 33.30 -61.77 -13.83
N TYR A 187 32.10 -62.00 -14.35
CA TYR A 187 31.02 -62.75 -13.69
C TYR A 187 30.11 -63.42 -14.73
N GLY A 188 29.08 -64.12 -14.25
CA GLY A 188 28.24 -65.01 -15.04
C GLY A 188 28.71 -66.45 -14.95
N SER A 189 27.84 -67.39 -15.35
CA SER A 189 28.06 -68.83 -15.18
C SER A 189 29.30 -69.35 -15.94
N GLU A 190 29.67 -68.68 -17.03
CA GLU A 190 30.88 -68.92 -17.83
C GLU A 190 31.97 -67.83 -17.68
N CYS A 191 31.80 -66.86 -16.78
CA CYS A 191 32.71 -65.70 -16.64
C CYS A 191 32.80 -64.81 -17.89
N ALA A 192 31.70 -64.73 -18.66
CA ALA A 192 31.61 -63.98 -19.91
C ALA A 192 31.14 -62.52 -19.74
N SER A 193 30.58 -62.13 -18.58
CA SER A 193 29.99 -60.80 -18.34
C SER A 193 30.90 -59.94 -17.47
N ALA A 194 30.95 -58.62 -17.70
CA ALA A 194 32.08 -57.79 -17.22
C ALA A 194 31.76 -56.49 -16.44
N PHE A 195 30.52 -56.18 -16.05
CA PHE A 195 30.21 -54.88 -15.39
C PHE A 195 29.33 -54.91 -14.11
N THR A 196 29.82 -54.38 -12.99
CA THR A 196 29.03 -54.12 -11.77
C THR A 196 28.78 -52.61 -11.62
N CYS A 197 27.59 -52.17 -11.20
CA CYS A 197 27.34 -50.75 -10.95
C CYS A 197 27.04 -50.52 -9.47
N PHE A 198 27.92 -49.78 -8.78
CA PHE A 198 27.79 -49.42 -7.36
C PHE A 198 27.58 -50.62 -6.44
N GLY A 199 28.30 -51.72 -6.69
CA GLY A 199 28.22 -52.96 -5.91
C GLY A 199 26.96 -53.81 -6.12
N GLN A 200 26.06 -53.40 -7.03
CA GLN A 200 24.84 -54.13 -7.38
C GLN A 200 25.00 -54.78 -8.77
N SER A 201 24.59 -56.04 -8.90
CA SER A 201 24.62 -56.81 -10.17
C SER A 201 23.23 -56.89 -10.80
N GLY A 202 23.12 -56.69 -12.12
CA GLY A 202 21.90 -56.96 -12.88
C GLY A 202 20.80 -55.89 -12.76
N SER A 203 19.54 -56.32 -12.91
CA SER A 203 18.33 -55.47 -13.05
C SER A 203 18.06 -54.53 -11.87
N ASN A 204 18.69 -54.73 -10.71
CA ASN A 204 18.50 -53.89 -9.53
C ASN A 204 19.52 -52.76 -9.41
N ALA A 205 20.57 -52.76 -10.23
CA ALA A 205 21.53 -51.66 -10.29
C ALA A 205 20.89 -50.43 -10.98
N CYS A 206 21.43 -49.23 -10.73
CA CYS A 206 20.97 -47.98 -11.37
C CYS A 206 19.48 -47.65 -11.14
N GLY A 207 18.99 -47.83 -9.89
CA GLY A 207 17.61 -47.51 -9.51
C GLY A 207 16.57 -48.53 -10.01
N GLY A 208 17.01 -49.69 -10.49
CA GLY A 208 16.16 -50.75 -10.99
C GLY A 208 15.80 -50.60 -12.48
N PRO A 209 15.12 -51.60 -13.08
CA PRO A 209 14.85 -51.60 -14.52
C PRO A 209 13.83 -50.52 -14.91
N SER A 210 13.12 -49.94 -13.95
CA SER A 210 12.21 -48.81 -14.15
C SER A 210 12.91 -47.46 -14.27
N ARG A 211 14.16 -47.32 -13.81
CA ARG A 211 14.87 -46.03 -13.73
C ARG A 211 16.15 -45.95 -14.56
N GLY A 212 16.86 -47.07 -14.76
CA GLY A 212 18.11 -47.07 -15.53
C GLY A 212 18.63 -48.47 -15.85
N ALA A 213 19.75 -48.51 -16.58
CA ALA A 213 20.50 -49.72 -16.89
C ALA A 213 22.01 -49.49 -16.69
N CYS A 214 22.75 -50.54 -16.30
CA CYS A 214 24.19 -50.48 -16.12
C CYS A 214 24.91 -50.61 -17.47
N LEU A 215 25.72 -49.61 -17.84
CA LEU A 215 26.44 -49.57 -19.12
C LEU A 215 27.88 -50.10 -18.99
N SER A 216 28.58 -49.72 -17.92
CA SER A 216 29.91 -50.21 -17.56
C SER A 216 30.17 -50.03 -16.06
N ASN A 217 31.34 -50.42 -15.55
CA ASN A 217 31.59 -50.46 -14.11
C ASN A 217 31.34 -49.09 -13.45
N ASN A 218 30.40 -49.02 -12.50
CA ASN A 218 29.91 -47.78 -11.86
C ASN A 218 29.36 -46.70 -12.81
N ILE A 219 28.95 -47.06 -14.03
CA ILE A 219 28.38 -46.13 -15.01
C ILE A 219 26.97 -46.58 -15.40
N CYS A 220 25.99 -45.76 -15.07
CA CYS A 220 24.57 -45.98 -15.35
C CYS A 220 24.08 -45.14 -16.53
N THR A 221 23.20 -45.71 -17.36
CA THR A 221 22.38 -44.98 -18.34
C THR A 221 20.97 -44.85 -17.79
N CYS A 222 20.56 -43.63 -17.48
CA CYS A 222 19.24 -43.36 -16.90
C CYS A 222 18.15 -43.25 -17.97
N LYS A 223 16.95 -43.71 -17.63
CA LYS A 223 15.75 -43.51 -18.45
C LYS A 223 15.33 -42.03 -18.41
N PRO A 224 14.58 -41.55 -19.41
CA PRO A 224 14.06 -40.19 -19.42
C PRO A 224 13.36 -39.84 -18.09
N GLY A 225 13.69 -38.66 -17.53
CA GLY A 225 13.15 -38.21 -16.25
C GLY A 225 13.87 -38.74 -15.01
N TYR A 226 14.96 -39.50 -15.14
CA TYR A 226 15.82 -39.93 -14.03
C TYR A 226 17.26 -39.48 -14.25
N HIS A 227 17.93 -39.10 -13.15
CA HIS A 227 19.25 -38.48 -13.12
C HIS A 227 20.02 -38.95 -11.88
N GLY A 228 21.27 -38.50 -11.75
CA GLY A 228 22.19 -38.97 -10.72
C GLY A 228 23.09 -40.08 -11.21
N SER A 229 24.11 -40.42 -10.42
CA SER A 229 25.12 -41.41 -10.81
C SER A 229 24.56 -42.83 -10.84
N SER A 230 23.50 -43.10 -10.07
CA SER A 230 22.76 -44.36 -10.00
C SER A 230 21.29 -44.23 -10.42
N CYS A 231 20.92 -43.17 -11.14
CA CYS A 231 19.54 -42.89 -11.56
C CYS A 231 18.53 -42.75 -10.39
N GLU A 232 19.00 -42.28 -9.25
CA GLU A 232 18.27 -42.14 -7.99
C GLU A 232 17.41 -40.87 -7.93
N ILE A 233 17.75 -39.83 -8.69
CA ILE A 233 17.09 -38.52 -8.68
C ILE A 233 16.03 -38.47 -9.77
N ALA A 234 14.74 -38.45 -9.39
CA ALA A 234 13.67 -38.21 -10.35
C ALA A 234 13.60 -36.73 -10.77
N SER A 235 13.20 -36.47 -11.99
CA SER A 235 12.81 -35.14 -12.49
C SER A 235 11.30 -35.10 -12.64
N CYS A 236 10.67 -34.12 -12.00
CA CYS A 236 9.25 -33.85 -12.12
C CYS A 236 9.04 -32.55 -12.87
N TYR A 237 8.50 -32.64 -14.08
CA TYR A 237 8.16 -31.52 -14.96
C TYR A 237 9.34 -30.58 -15.20
N GLY A 238 10.52 -31.15 -15.41
CA GLY A 238 11.76 -30.43 -15.70
C GLY A 238 12.53 -29.91 -14.48
N LYS A 239 12.08 -30.21 -13.25
CA LYS A 239 12.80 -29.89 -12.01
C LYS A 239 13.23 -31.16 -11.28
N PHE A 240 14.46 -31.18 -10.79
CA PHE A 240 14.99 -32.31 -10.04
C PHE A 240 14.32 -32.43 -8.67
N GLN A 241 14.17 -33.66 -8.18
CA GLN A 241 13.56 -33.98 -6.88
C GLN A 241 14.20 -33.24 -5.69
N ASN A 242 15.47 -32.84 -5.79
CA ASN A 242 16.20 -32.09 -4.77
C ASN A 242 16.08 -30.55 -4.91
N ASP A 243 15.41 -30.05 -5.95
CA ASP A 243 15.11 -28.63 -6.11
C ASP A 243 13.97 -28.23 -5.15
N SER A 244 14.14 -27.15 -4.38
CA SER A 244 13.13 -26.68 -3.42
C SER A 244 11.81 -26.25 -4.07
N SER A 245 11.82 -26.01 -5.38
CA SER A 245 10.67 -25.58 -6.17
C SER A 245 10.03 -26.70 -7.01
N VAL A 246 10.49 -27.95 -6.83
CA VAL A 246 9.85 -29.14 -7.42
C VAL A 246 8.43 -29.29 -6.88
N CYS A 247 7.48 -29.73 -7.72
CA CYS A 247 6.06 -29.80 -7.34
C CYS A 247 5.53 -28.48 -6.75
N ASN A 248 5.97 -27.35 -7.33
CA ASN A 248 5.69 -25.97 -6.87
C ASN A 248 6.07 -25.69 -5.41
N GLY A 249 6.95 -26.50 -4.80
CA GLY A 249 7.27 -26.42 -3.38
C GLY A 249 6.16 -26.92 -2.44
N ASN A 250 5.04 -27.42 -2.99
CA ASN A 250 3.85 -27.84 -2.24
C ASN A 250 3.62 -29.36 -2.32
N GLY A 251 4.65 -30.12 -2.66
CA GLY A 251 4.58 -31.57 -2.74
C GLY A 251 5.95 -32.22 -2.88
N GLN A 252 5.97 -33.54 -2.99
CA GLN A 252 7.16 -34.34 -3.16
C GLN A 252 7.17 -35.03 -4.52
N CYS A 253 8.30 -34.97 -5.23
CA CYS A 253 8.50 -35.71 -6.47
C CYS A 253 8.76 -37.19 -6.13
N VAL A 254 7.82 -38.07 -6.43
CA VAL A 254 7.87 -39.50 -6.04
C VAL A 254 8.31 -40.42 -7.20
N ALA A 255 8.13 -39.98 -8.44
CA ALA A 255 8.62 -40.63 -9.66
C ALA A 255 8.73 -39.60 -10.79
N ALA A 256 9.30 -39.97 -11.94
CA ALA A 256 9.38 -39.08 -13.10
C ALA A 256 8.01 -38.47 -13.43
N ASP A 257 7.95 -37.15 -13.56
CA ASP A 257 6.73 -36.35 -13.78
C ASP A 257 5.56 -36.64 -12.83
N THR A 258 5.83 -37.15 -11.62
CA THR A 258 4.79 -37.55 -10.65
C THR A 258 5.02 -36.89 -9.29
N CYS A 259 4.11 -35.98 -8.92
CA CYS A 259 4.12 -35.27 -7.65
C CYS A 259 3.07 -35.83 -6.67
N SER A 260 3.45 -35.98 -5.41
CA SER A 260 2.54 -36.23 -4.28
C SER A 260 2.33 -34.93 -3.51
N CYS A 261 1.12 -34.38 -3.53
CA CYS A 261 0.85 -33.06 -2.96
C CYS A 261 0.67 -33.09 -1.45
N ASN A 262 1.11 -32.00 -0.80
CA ASN A 262 0.89 -31.76 0.61
C ASN A 262 -0.61 -31.45 0.86
N ALA A 263 -1.05 -31.63 2.11
CA ALA A 263 -2.43 -31.34 2.50
C ALA A 263 -2.84 -29.90 2.13
N GLY A 264 -4.02 -29.76 1.53
CA GLY A 264 -4.52 -28.46 1.05
C GLY A 264 -4.07 -28.08 -0.37
N TYR A 265 -3.30 -28.92 -1.07
CA TYR A 265 -2.91 -28.71 -2.47
C TYR A 265 -3.30 -29.89 -3.36
N ALA A 266 -3.55 -29.59 -4.62
CA ALA A 266 -3.92 -30.53 -5.67
C ALA A 266 -3.32 -30.10 -7.02
N GLY A 267 -3.61 -30.86 -8.07
CA GLY A 267 -3.03 -30.68 -9.40
C GLY A 267 -1.84 -31.60 -9.64
N SER A 268 -1.48 -31.79 -10.91
CA SER A 268 -0.42 -32.72 -11.29
C SER A 268 0.98 -32.25 -10.84
N LYS A 269 1.14 -30.94 -10.56
CA LYS A 269 2.35 -30.31 -10.05
C LYS A 269 2.15 -29.70 -8.65
N CYS A 270 1.04 -29.97 -7.97
CA CYS A 270 0.68 -29.36 -6.67
C CYS A 270 0.55 -27.83 -6.73
N GLU A 271 0.08 -27.31 -7.86
CA GLU A 271 -0.10 -25.89 -8.15
C GLU A 271 -1.45 -25.33 -7.67
N THR A 272 -2.43 -26.19 -7.36
CA THR A 272 -3.82 -25.78 -7.09
C THR A 272 -4.10 -25.84 -5.59
N PRO A 273 -4.14 -24.71 -4.86
CA PRO A 273 -4.56 -24.72 -3.46
C PRO A 273 -6.05 -25.03 -3.30
N ILE A 274 -6.42 -25.55 -2.13
CA ILE A 274 -7.78 -25.90 -1.72
C ILE A 274 -8.19 -24.93 -0.61
N CYS A 275 -9.20 -24.11 -0.85
CA CYS A 275 -9.76 -23.20 0.15
C CYS A 275 -11.15 -23.67 0.57
N TYR A 276 -11.34 -23.91 1.86
CA TYR A 276 -12.62 -24.30 2.48
C TYR A 276 -13.26 -25.50 1.76
N GLY A 277 -12.42 -26.50 1.45
CA GLY A 277 -12.82 -27.73 0.75
C GLY A 277 -13.06 -27.57 -0.77
N LYS A 278 -12.80 -26.40 -1.36
CA LYS A 278 -12.95 -26.16 -2.80
C LYS A 278 -11.60 -25.86 -3.46
N LEU A 279 -11.35 -26.50 -4.60
CA LEU A 279 -10.16 -26.21 -5.43
C LEU A 279 -10.18 -24.74 -5.90
N SER A 280 -9.00 -24.11 -5.98
CA SER A 280 -8.87 -22.70 -6.40
C SER A 280 -9.40 -22.39 -7.81
N ASN A 281 -9.55 -23.41 -8.65
CA ASN A 281 -10.13 -23.31 -9.99
C ASN A 281 -11.66 -23.49 -10.02
N ASN A 282 -12.31 -23.78 -8.89
CA ASN A 282 -13.76 -23.88 -8.79
C ASN A 282 -14.38 -22.47 -8.79
N ALA A 283 -15.38 -22.24 -9.64
CA ALA A 283 -16.04 -20.92 -9.75
C ALA A 283 -16.68 -20.40 -8.44
N SER A 284 -16.96 -21.29 -7.48
CA SER A 284 -17.56 -20.97 -6.18
C SER A 284 -16.56 -20.92 -5.02
N VAL A 285 -15.26 -21.06 -5.29
CA VAL A 285 -14.22 -20.87 -4.27
C VAL A 285 -14.24 -19.42 -3.78
N CYS A 286 -14.00 -19.21 -2.48
CA CYS A 286 -14.09 -17.87 -1.87
C CYS A 286 -15.42 -17.17 -2.21
N SER A 287 -16.53 -17.91 -2.11
CA SER A 287 -17.89 -17.48 -2.47
C SER A 287 -18.06 -16.94 -3.89
N GLY A 288 -17.14 -17.29 -4.81
CA GLY A 288 -17.09 -16.73 -6.17
C GLY A 288 -16.72 -15.24 -6.22
N ARG A 289 -16.25 -14.68 -5.10
CA ARG A 289 -15.97 -13.26 -4.87
C ARG A 289 -14.56 -13.04 -4.34
N GLY A 290 -13.68 -14.00 -4.57
CA GLY A 290 -12.28 -13.94 -4.16
C GLY A 290 -11.41 -14.93 -4.94
N ILE A 291 -10.12 -14.89 -4.64
CA ILE A 291 -9.10 -15.75 -5.22
C ILE A 291 -8.47 -16.56 -4.09
N CYS A 292 -8.42 -17.89 -4.23
CA CYS A 292 -7.73 -18.76 -3.28
C CYS A 292 -6.21 -18.66 -3.52
N LEU A 293 -5.48 -18.08 -2.57
CA LEU A 293 -4.03 -17.85 -2.67
C LEU A 293 -3.20 -19.00 -2.09
N ALA A 294 -3.72 -19.63 -1.04
CA ALA A 294 -3.10 -20.71 -0.28
C ALA A 294 -4.21 -21.53 0.40
N PRO A 295 -3.92 -22.69 1.01
CA PRO A 295 -4.93 -23.48 1.70
C PRO A 295 -5.73 -22.63 2.70
N ASP A 296 -7.05 -22.68 2.57
CA ASP A 296 -8.02 -21.91 3.37
C ASP A 296 -7.78 -20.37 3.41
N SER A 297 -7.06 -19.83 2.42
CA SER A 297 -6.72 -18.41 2.35
C SER A 297 -7.31 -17.75 1.11
N CYS A 298 -8.36 -16.96 1.31
CA CYS A 298 -9.06 -16.22 0.27
C CYS A 298 -8.68 -14.74 0.26
N TYR A 299 -8.31 -14.23 -0.91
CA TYR A 299 -8.19 -12.81 -1.19
C TYR A 299 -9.49 -12.29 -1.81
N CYS A 300 -10.20 -11.44 -1.08
CA CYS A 300 -11.51 -10.96 -1.49
C CYS A 300 -11.44 -9.83 -2.53
N GLN A 301 -12.40 -9.83 -3.44
CA GLN A 301 -12.63 -8.72 -4.35
C GLN A 301 -13.04 -7.46 -3.58
N ASN A 302 -12.76 -6.29 -4.14
CA ASN A 302 -13.10 -5.02 -3.52
C ASN A 302 -14.58 -4.96 -3.13
N GLY A 303 -14.84 -4.56 -1.87
CA GLY A 303 -16.18 -4.48 -1.32
C GLY A 303 -16.70 -5.77 -0.68
N TYR A 304 -15.91 -6.85 -0.66
CA TYR A 304 -16.19 -8.06 0.12
C TYR A 304 -15.05 -8.39 1.08
N ALA A 305 -15.39 -9.09 2.15
CA ALA A 305 -14.50 -9.51 3.20
C ALA A 305 -15.04 -10.78 3.89
N GLY A 306 -14.41 -11.17 5.00
CA GLY A 306 -14.63 -12.46 5.65
C GLY A 306 -13.69 -13.54 5.11
N SER A 307 -13.53 -14.62 5.86
CA SER A 307 -12.64 -15.75 5.54
C SER A 307 -12.95 -16.39 4.18
N GLU A 308 -14.22 -16.39 3.78
CA GLU A 308 -14.71 -16.94 2.51
C GLU A 308 -15.20 -15.87 1.52
N CYS A 309 -14.92 -14.57 1.76
CA CYS A 309 -15.37 -13.46 0.92
C CYS A 309 -16.89 -13.36 0.73
N ASN A 310 -17.65 -13.77 1.75
CA ASN A 310 -19.11 -13.76 1.77
C ASN A 310 -19.72 -12.49 2.40
N LEU A 311 -18.91 -11.67 3.10
CA LEU A 311 -19.42 -10.50 3.83
C LEU A 311 -19.25 -9.24 2.98
N PRO A 312 -20.34 -8.56 2.56
CA PRO A 312 -20.22 -7.26 1.90
C PRO A 312 -19.70 -6.19 2.87
N VAL A 313 -18.99 -5.21 2.30
CA VAL A 313 -18.44 -4.04 2.99
C VAL A 313 -19.18 -2.80 2.47
N CYS A 314 -19.73 -2.01 3.38
CA CYS A 314 -20.39 -0.74 3.10
C CYS A 314 -19.72 0.36 3.92
N ASP A 315 -19.34 1.46 3.26
CA ASP A 315 -18.73 2.63 3.92
C ASP A 315 -17.51 2.27 4.79
N GLY A 316 -16.66 1.37 4.26
CA GLY A 316 -15.47 0.87 4.96
C GLY A 316 -15.74 -0.11 6.12
N LYS A 317 -17.00 -0.44 6.40
CA LYS A 317 -17.41 -1.33 7.51
C LYS A 317 -17.99 -2.65 7.01
N LEU A 318 -17.74 -3.72 7.75
CA LEU A 318 -18.31 -5.04 7.48
C LEU A 318 -19.83 -5.02 7.68
N SER A 319 -20.57 -5.79 6.89
CA SER A 319 -22.02 -5.99 7.09
C SER A 319 -22.43 -6.51 8.46
N THR A 320 -21.51 -7.10 9.22
CA THR A 320 -21.72 -7.56 10.60
C THR A 320 -21.40 -6.50 11.65
N ASP A 321 -20.84 -5.35 11.28
CA ASP A 321 -20.55 -4.24 12.19
C ASP A 321 -21.87 -3.54 12.60
N PRO A 322 -22.15 -3.35 13.90
CA PRO A 322 -23.40 -2.72 14.36
C PRO A 322 -23.56 -1.27 13.90
N THR A 323 -22.47 -0.62 13.48
CA THR A 323 -22.44 0.76 13.01
C THR A 323 -22.37 0.87 11.48
N VAL A 324 -22.47 -0.24 10.75
CA VAL A 324 -22.60 -0.26 9.28
C VAL A 324 -23.88 0.49 8.86
N CYS A 325 -23.84 1.17 7.71
CA CYS A 325 -24.96 2.00 7.26
C CYS A 325 -25.41 2.99 8.34
N SER A 326 -24.44 3.64 8.99
CA SER A 326 -24.63 4.58 10.09
C SER A 326 -25.44 4.04 11.28
N GLY A 327 -25.55 2.72 11.44
CA GLY A 327 -26.39 2.09 12.47
C GLY A 327 -27.90 2.18 12.19
N HIS A 328 -28.29 2.68 11.01
CA HIS A 328 -29.67 2.91 10.62
C HIS A 328 -30.07 2.13 9.35
N GLY A 329 -29.36 1.06 9.05
CA GLY A 329 -29.66 0.22 7.88
C GLY A 329 -28.90 -1.10 7.89
N SER A 330 -29.03 -1.85 6.80
CA SER A 330 -28.33 -3.12 6.60
C SER A 330 -27.55 -3.11 5.29
N CYS A 331 -26.32 -3.60 5.33
CA CYS A 331 -25.45 -3.73 4.16
C CYS A 331 -25.77 -5.03 3.43
N VAL A 332 -26.47 -4.95 2.30
CA VAL A 332 -26.96 -6.13 1.55
C VAL A 332 -26.05 -6.52 0.38
N ALA A 333 -25.26 -5.57 -0.10
CA ALA A 333 -24.27 -5.74 -1.16
C ALA A 333 -23.17 -4.68 -0.98
N PRO A 334 -21.99 -4.82 -1.63
CA PRO A 334 -20.92 -3.84 -1.52
C PRO A 334 -21.43 -2.42 -1.77
N TYR A 335 -21.08 -1.51 -0.86
CA TYR A 335 -21.46 -0.10 -0.94
C TYR A 335 -22.99 0.15 -0.99
N THR A 336 -23.81 -0.85 -0.68
CA THR A 336 -25.27 -0.81 -0.84
C THR A 336 -25.95 -1.01 0.51
N CYS A 337 -26.41 0.09 1.08
CA CYS A 337 -27.19 0.11 2.32
C CYS A 337 -28.69 0.17 2.04
N VAL A 338 -29.45 -0.69 2.72
CA VAL A 338 -30.91 -0.60 2.79
C VAL A 338 -31.26 0.07 4.12
N CYS A 339 -31.84 1.26 4.04
CA CYS A 339 -32.11 2.08 5.21
C CYS A 339 -33.37 1.67 5.95
N SER A 340 -33.31 1.77 7.27
CA SER A 340 -34.46 1.63 8.16
C SER A 340 -35.43 2.80 7.96
N THR A 341 -36.69 2.58 8.32
CA THR A 341 -37.74 3.59 8.20
C THR A 341 -37.32 4.92 8.84
N GLY A 342 -37.50 6.02 8.11
CA GLY A 342 -37.17 7.37 8.59
C GLY A 342 -35.73 7.82 8.30
N TYR A 343 -34.90 6.98 7.67
CA TYR A 343 -33.54 7.32 7.25
C TYR A 343 -33.33 7.07 5.75
N GLY A 344 -32.37 7.79 5.17
CA GLY A 344 -31.98 7.64 3.77
C GLY A 344 -30.59 8.17 3.49
N GLY A 345 -30.28 8.38 2.21
CA GLY A 345 -28.92 8.61 1.74
C GLY A 345 -28.16 7.31 1.51
N ILE A 346 -26.98 7.42 0.90
CA ILE A 346 -26.20 6.26 0.43
C ILE A 346 -25.72 5.34 1.57
N ASN A 347 -25.56 5.89 2.78
CA ASN A 347 -25.14 5.18 3.98
C ASN A 347 -26.16 5.29 5.13
N CYS A 348 -27.41 5.68 4.86
CA CYS A 348 -28.46 5.83 5.88
C CYS A 348 -28.18 6.86 6.98
N SER A 349 -27.28 7.82 6.72
CA SER A 349 -26.96 8.91 7.65
C SER A 349 -27.98 10.05 7.64
N LEU A 350 -28.85 10.14 6.64
CA LEU A 350 -29.75 11.28 6.47
C LEU A 350 -31.12 10.99 7.07
N PRO A 351 -31.54 11.66 8.16
CA PRO A 351 -32.91 11.53 8.66
C PRO A 351 -33.92 12.11 7.67
N ILE A 352 -35.12 11.53 7.65
CA ILE A 352 -36.25 11.96 6.84
C ILE A 352 -37.24 12.67 7.77
N CYS A 353 -37.49 13.96 7.52
CA CYS A 353 -38.49 14.75 8.22
C CYS A 353 -39.68 15.02 7.29
N TYR A 354 -40.88 14.55 7.68
CA TYR A 354 -42.13 14.78 6.95
C TYR A 354 -42.04 14.41 5.45
N GLY A 355 -41.40 13.28 5.16
CA GLY A 355 -41.23 12.76 3.79
C GLY A 355 -40.14 13.46 2.97
N LYS A 356 -39.33 14.35 3.57
CA LYS A 356 -38.18 15.02 2.92
C LYS A 356 -36.87 14.65 3.61
N LEU A 357 -35.84 14.34 2.81
CA LEU A 357 -34.49 14.06 3.31
C LEU A 357 -33.85 15.32 3.89
N SER A 358 -33.05 15.18 4.96
CA SER A 358 -32.37 16.28 5.66
C SER A 358 -31.48 17.15 4.78
N ASN A 359 -30.94 16.60 3.68
CA ASN A 359 -30.11 17.34 2.73
C ASN A 359 -30.90 18.20 1.73
N ASN A 360 -32.23 18.07 1.67
CA ASN A 360 -33.07 18.91 0.83
C ASN A 360 -33.38 20.23 1.54
N ALA A 361 -32.37 21.09 1.67
CA ALA A 361 -32.41 22.31 2.47
C ALA A 361 -33.58 23.25 2.11
N SER A 362 -34.02 23.26 0.85
CA SER A 362 -35.08 24.15 0.37
C SER A 362 -36.50 23.68 0.71
N ALA A 363 -36.69 22.39 1.06
CA ALA A 363 -38.02 21.81 1.28
C ALA A 363 -38.17 21.10 2.63
N VAL A 364 -37.07 20.61 3.21
CA VAL A 364 -37.10 19.99 4.54
C VAL A 364 -37.38 21.06 5.58
N CYS A 365 -38.24 20.75 6.56
CA CYS A 365 -38.66 21.72 7.58
C CYS A 365 -39.13 23.06 6.97
N SER A 366 -39.89 22.97 5.89
CA SER A 366 -40.42 24.10 5.11
C SER A 366 -39.37 25.09 4.59
N GLY A 367 -38.09 24.69 4.51
CA GLY A 367 -36.98 25.58 4.13
C GLY A 367 -36.58 26.56 5.24
N HIS A 368 -37.10 26.39 6.45
CA HIS A 368 -36.92 27.31 7.58
C HIS A 368 -36.40 26.59 8.84
N GLY A 369 -35.76 25.45 8.66
CA GLY A 369 -35.22 24.65 9.75
C GLY A 369 -34.30 23.53 9.27
N ALA A 370 -33.69 22.83 10.22
CA ALA A 370 -32.85 21.66 9.98
C ALA A 370 -33.53 20.39 10.50
N CYS A 371 -33.47 19.31 9.75
CA CYS A 371 -33.95 17.99 10.20
C CYS A 371 -32.89 17.36 11.11
N ILE A 372 -33.21 17.21 12.39
CA ILE A 372 -32.27 16.75 13.43
C ILE A 372 -32.44 15.27 13.78
N ALA A 373 -33.63 14.71 13.54
CA ALA A 373 -33.96 13.30 13.71
C ALA A 373 -35.18 12.97 12.83
N PRO A 374 -35.50 11.68 12.57
CA PRO A 374 -36.68 11.32 11.78
C PRO A 374 -37.95 11.98 12.31
N GLY A 375 -38.63 12.74 11.45
CA GLY A 375 -39.84 13.50 11.82
C GLY A 375 -39.62 14.74 12.72
N ALA A 376 -38.39 15.10 13.08
CA ALA A 376 -38.09 16.20 14.00
C ALA A 376 -37.30 17.33 13.33
N CYS A 377 -37.91 18.52 13.29
CA CYS A 377 -37.32 19.74 12.76
C CYS A 377 -36.87 20.69 13.87
N TRP A 378 -35.69 21.26 13.72
CA TRP A 378 -35.21 22.40 14.49
C TRP A 378 -35.40 23.68 13.67
N CYS A 379 -36.20 24.62 14.17
CA CYS A 379 -36.57 25.81 13.41
C CYS A 379 -35.55 26.94 13.56
N LEU A 380 -35.29 27.64 12.46
CA LEU A 380 -34.49 28.87 12.45
C LEU A 380 -35.20 29.96 13.25
N ASN A 381 -34.41 30.89 13.79
CA ASN A 381 -34.94 32.03 14.56
C ASN A 381 -36.03 32.77 13.79
N GLY A 382 -37.20 32.92 14.41
CA GLY A 382 -38.35 33.57 13.80
C GLY A 382 -39.35 32.62 13.12
N TYR A 383 -39.12 31.31 13.14
CA TYR A 383 -40.09 30.28 12.72
C TYR A 383 -40.33 29.25 13.83
N ALA A 384 -41.51 28.65 13.81
CA ALA A 384 -42.00 27.68 14.78
C ALA A 384 -42.93 26.65 14.12
N GLY A 385 -43.44 25.73 14.93
CA GLY A 385 -44.26 24.61 14.47
C GLY A 385 -43.42 23.38 14.11
N VAL A 386 -44.08 22.22 14.05
CA VAL A 386 -43.40 20.93 13.88
C VAL A 386 -42.68 20.77 12.53
N GLN A 387 -43.07 21.59 11.53
CA GLN A 387 -42.43 21.69 10.22
C GLN A 387 -41.77 23.06 9.95
N CYS A 388 -41.65 23.93 10.95
CA CYS A 388 -41.10 25.29 10.82
C CYS A 388 -41.83 26.19 9.81
N ASN A 389 -43.13 25.98 9.63
CA ASN A 389 -43.97 26.74 8.71
C ASN A 389 -44.73 27.90 9.38
N ILE A 390 -44.59 28.09 10.69
CA ILE A 390 -45.32 29.12 11.45
C ILE A 390 -44.36 30.29 11.73
N PRO A 391 -44.49 31.45 11.07
CA PRO A 391 -43.64 32.60 11.37
C PRO A 391 -43.96 33.18 12.75
N VAL A 392 -42.95 33.73 13.40
CA VAL A 392 -43.01 34.37 14.71
C VAL A 392 -42.77 35.87 14.52
N CYS A 393 -43.73 36.68 14.96
CA CYS A 393 -43.63 38.13 14.95
C CYS A 393 -43.66 38.64 16.40
N ASN A 394 -42.58 39.31 16.84
CA ASN A 394 -42.47 39.91 18.17
C ASN A 394 -42.72 38.92 19.32
N GLY A 395 -42.15 37.72 19.20
CA GLY A 395 -42.30 36.67 20.20
C GLY A 395 -43.66 35.97 20.22
N LYS A 396 -44.59 36.30 19.31
CA LYS A 396 -45.89 35.64 19.16
C LYS A 396 -45.99 34.87 17.84
N LEU A 397 -46.59 33.68 17.88
CA LEU A 397 -46.85 32.86 16.70
C LEU A 397 -47.86 33.57 15.79
N SER A 398 -47.77 33.40 14.47
CA SER A 398 -48.75 33.96 13.53
C SER A 398 -50.19 33.46 13.77
N THR A 399 -50.35 32.34 14.47
CA THR A 399 -51.65 31.78 14.89
C THR A 399 -52.20 32.41 16.17
N ASP A 400 -51.43 33.24 16.87
CA ASP A 400 -51.88 33.95 18.08
C ASP A 400 -52.78 35.13 17.68
N PRO A 401 -54.01 35.24 18.22
CA PRO A 401 -54.95 36.32 17.87
C PRO A 401 -54.46 37.72 18.23
N THR A 402 -53.43 37.83 19.09
CA THR A 402 -52.82 39.09 19.51
C THR A 402 -51.50 39.40 18.81
N VAL A 403 -51.11 38.59 17.82
CA VAL A 403 -49.96 38.87 16.94
C VAL A 403 -50.19 40.18 16.20
N CYS A 404 -49.12 40.94 15.92
CA CYS A 404 -49.22 42.27 15.32
C CYS A 404 -50.23 43.17 16.07
N SER A 405 -50.22 43.09 17.41
CA SER A 405 -51.10 43.83 18.32
C SER A 405 -52.60 43.61 18.09
N GLY A 406 -53.01 42.54 17.41
CA GLY A 406 -54.40 42.28 17.02
C GLY A 406 -54.91 43.17 15.88
N HIS A 407 -54.03 43.95 15.23
CA HIS A 407 -54.35 44.90 14.16
C HIS A 407 -53.55 44.63 12.88
N GLY A 408 -53.17 43.37 12.65
CA GLY A 408 -52.45 42.96 11.45
C GLY A 408 -52.22 41.45 11.39
N SER A 409 -51.59 41.01 10.30
CA SER A 409 -51.25 39.60 10.07
C SER A 409 -49.75 39.41 9.97
N CYS A 410 -49.21 38.39 10.65
CA CYS A 410 -47.80 38.01 10.56
C CYS A 410 -47.58 37.13 9.32
N VAL A 411 -46.88 37.67 8.31
CA VAL A 411 -46.70 37.00 7.00
C VAL A 411 -45.31 36.39 6.81
N ALA A 412 -44.33 36.86 7.57
CA ALA A 412 -42.95 36.38 7.60
C ALA A 412 -42.34 36.72 8.97
N PRO A 413 -41.18 36.15 9.36
CA PRO A 413 -40.53 36.47 10.62
C PRO A 413 -40.39 37.98 10.81
N TYR A 414 -40.80 38.45 11.99
CA TYR A 414 -40.74 39.87 12.36
C TYR A 414 -41.50 40.83 11.41
N THR A 415 -42.34 40.31 10.51
CA THR A 415 -42.99 41.10 9.45
C THR A 415 -44.51 41.05 9.61
N CYS A 416 -45.07 42.15 10.08
CA CYS A 416 -46.51 42.36 10.20
C CYS A 416 -47.06 43.18 9.03
N VAL A 417 -48.16 42.73 8.43
CA VAL A 417 -48.97 43.52 7.49
C VAL A 417 -50.15 44.09 8.27
N CYS A 418 -50.17 45.40 8.44
CA CYS A 418 -51.16 46.07 9.29
C CYS A 418 -52.51 46.24 8.58
N SER A 419 -53.58 46.08 9.36
CA SER A 419 -54.94 46.44 8.95
C SER A 419 -55.06 47.96 8.79
N THR A 420 -56.02 48.39 7.96
CA THR A 420 -56.24 49.80 7.65
C THR A 420 -56.36 50.67 8.91
N GLY A 421 -55.61 51.77 8.95
CA GLY A 421 -55.60 52.72 10.07
C GLY A 421 -54.54 52.45 11.15
N TYR A 422 -53.77 51.37 11.04
CA TYR A 422 -52.64 51.06 11.93
C TYR A 422 -51.34 50.89 11.15
N GLY A 423 -50.22 51.18 11.79
CA GLY A 423 -48.88 51.13 11.23
C GLY A 423 -47.82 50.82 12.27
N GLY A 424 -46.55 50.96 11.87
CA GLY A 424 -45.41 50.52 12.67
C GLY A 424 -45.13 49.02 12.50
N VAL A 425 -43.95 48.59 12.95
CA VAL A 425 -43.46 47.20 12.78
C VAL A 425 -44.36 46.16 13.45
N ASN A 426 -45.18 46.57 14.42
CA ASN A 426 -46.05 45.69 15.23
C ASN A 426 -47.53 46.05 15.11
N CYS A 427 -47.90 46.94 14.18
CA CYS A 427 -49.28 47.43 14.00
C CYS A 427 -49.91 48.02 15.28
N ASN A 428 -49.08 48.53 16.18
CA ASN A 428 -49.49 49.17 17.43
C ASN A 428 -49.63 50.68 17.31
N LEU A 429 -49.21 51.28 16.19
CA LEU A 429 -49.24 52.73 16.01
C LEU A 429 -50.48 53.11 15.20
N PRO A 430 -51.44 53.85 15.76
CA PRO A 430 -52.56 54.36 14.99
C PRO A 430 -52.07 55.38 13.94
N ILE A 431 -52.75 55.42 12.80
CA ILE A 431 -52.54 56.39 11.73
C ILE A 431 -53.62 57.46 11.84
N CYS A 432 -53.20 58.72 11.95
CA CYS A 432 -54.07 59.89 11.92
C CYS A 432 -53.69 60.77 10.72
N ASP A 433 -54.67 61.12 9.89
CA ASP A 433 -54.46 62.01 8.73
C ASP A 433 -53.33 61.51 7.80
N GLY A 434 -53.31 60.20 7.55
CA GLY A 434 -52.30 59.53 6.71
C GLY A 434 -50.90 59.41 7.33
N LYS A 435 -50.69 59.86 8.57
CA LYS A 435 -49.39 59.81 9.27
C LYS A 435 -49.44 58.90 10.50
N ILE A 436 -48.41 58.09 10.70
CA ILE A 436 -48.25 57.24 11.90
C ILE A 436 -48.09 58.11 13.16
N SER A 437 -48.57 57.62 14.32
CA SER A 437 -48.56 58.37 15.59
C SER A 437 -47.18 58.82 16.10
N THR A 438 -46.09 58.22 15.62
CA THR A 438 -44.71 58.63 15.95
C THR A 438 -44.15 59.70 15.01
N ASN A 439 -44.86 60.05 13.93
CA ASN A 439 -44.44 61.10 13.02
C ASN A 439 -44.53 62.45 13.73
N GLN A 440 -43.45 63.24 13.69
CA GLN A 440 -43.38 64.55 14.36
C GLN A 440 -44.45 65.56 13.91
N THR A 441 -45.07 65.33 12.75
CA THR A 441 -46.13 66.17 12.19
C THR A 441 -47.52 65.55 12.25
N VAL A 442 -47.68 64.42 12.95
CA VAL A 442 -48.99 63.84 13.23
C VAL A 442 -49.80 64.83 14.08
N CYS A 443 -51.11 64.93 13.85
CA CYS A 443 -51.95 65.94 14.53
C CYS A 443 -51.37 67.36 14.40
N SER A 444 -50.86 67.70 13.21
CA SER A 444 -50.19 68.98 12.90
C SER A 444 -48.99 69.32 13.81
N GLY A 445 -48.43 68.37 14.56
CA GLY A 445 -47.36 68.60 15.53
C GLY A 445 -47.84 69.21 16.87
N HIS A 446 -49.16 69.23 17.09
CA HIS A 446 -49.81 69.95 18.20
C HIS A 446 -50.79 69.06 19.00
N GLY A 447 -50.62 67.75 18.93
CA GLY A 447 -51.38 66.78 19.71
C GLY A 447 -50.89 65.35 19.51
N ASP A 448 -51.43 64.42 20.30
CA ASP A 448 -51.07 63.01 20.28
C ASP A 448 -52.15 62.17 19.57
N CYS A 449 -51.75 61.36 18.60
CA CYS A 449 -52.64 60.41 17.92
C CYS A 449 -52.83 59.16 18.80
N PHE A 450 -54.02 58.98 19.37
CA PHE A 450 -54.30 57.89 20.33
C PHE A 450 -55.14 56.76 19.75
N ALA A 451 -55.80 56.98 18.61
CA ALA A 451 -56.56 55.97 17.86
C ALA A 451 -56.64 56.41 16.38
N PRO A 452 -56.99 55.52 15.43
CA PRO A 452 -57.02 55.87 14.01
C PRO A 452 -57.87 57.11 13.74
N ASN A 453 -57.26 58.13 13.13
CA ASN A 453 -57.84 59.46 12.86
C ASN A 453 -58.39 60.22 14.10
N LYS A 454 -57.88 59.95 15.31
CA LYS A 454 -58.25 60.68 16.54
C LYS A 454 -57.03 61.28 17.23
N CYS A 455 -57.04 62.60 17.36
CA CYS A 455 -55.98 63.39 17.97
C CYS A 455 -56.41 63.97 19.31
N ASN A 456 -55.56 63.86 20.32
CA ASN A 456 -55.69 64.55 21.59
C ASN A 456 -54.84 65.82 21.54
N CYS A 457 -55.45 67.00 21.41
CA CYS A 457 -54.72 68.24 21.18
C CYS A 457 -54.09 68.79 22.46
N SER A 458 -52.87 69.32 22.32
CA SER A 458 -52.16 70.01 23.39
C SER A 458 -52.88 71.30 23.79
N SER A 459 -52.77 71.71 25.05
CA SER A 459 -53.47 72.88 25.61
C SER A 459 -53.33 74.12 24.73
N GLY A 460 -54.44 74.78 24.41
CA GLY A 460 -54.51 75.93 23.50
C GLY A 460 -54.72 75.58 22.02
N TRP A 461 -54.45 74.34 21.60
CA TRP A 461 -54.70 73.86 20.23
C TRP A 461 -56.05 73.12 20.12
N LYS A 462 -56.81 73.36 19.04
CA LYS A 462 -58.17 72.85 18.80
C LYS A 462 -58.32 72.33 17.35
N SER A 463 -58.98 71.18 17.19
CA SER A 463 -59.53 70.58 15.95
C SER A 463 -59.69 69.07 16.22
N ALA A 464 -60.89 68.50 16.02
CA ALA A 464 -61.19 67.11 16.41
C ALA A 464 -60.38 66.03 15.64
N THR A 465 -59.77 66.39 14.50
CA THR A 465 -59.09 65.44 13.61
C THR A 465 -57.59 65.70 13.44
N ASN A 466 -57.09 66.92 13.68
CA ASN A 466 -55.67 67.24 13.41
C ASN A 466 -55.02 68.37 14.23
N CYS A 467 -55.66 68.95 15.24
CA CYS A 467 -55.04 69.97 16.14
C CYS A 467 -54.39 71.20 15.45
N SER A 468 -54.97 71.67 14.34
CA SER A 468 -54.37 72.72 13.49
C SER A 468 -54.68 74.18 13.88
N SER A 469 -55.49 74.46 14.91
CA SER A 469 -55.85 75.85 15.30
C SER A 469 -55.45 76.20 16.75
N PHE A 470 -54.93 77.40 17.03
CA PHE A 470 -54.44 77.85 18.36
C PHE A 470 -55.21 79.09 18.90
N SER A 471 -55.47 79.19 20.20
CA SER A 471 -56.14 80.34 20.87
C SER A 471 -55.45 80.76 22.17
N CYS A 472 -55.31 82.08 22.39
CA CYS A 472 -54.62 82.70 23.54
C CYS A 472 -55.55 83.10 24.70
N ASP A 473 -56.82 82.68 24.69
CA ASP A 473 -57.85 83.20 25.61
C ASP A 473 -57.86 82.53 27.00
N ASP A 474 -56.93 81.60 27.26
CA ASP A 474 -56.91 80.82 28.49
C ASP A 474 -55.95 81.44 29.53
N VAL A 475 -56.52 82.07 30.55
CA VAL A 475 -55.82 82.83 31.60
C VAL A 475 -54.90 81.95 32.46
N SER A 476 -55.02 80.61 32.39
CA SER A 476 -54.15 79.67 33.11
C SER A 476 -52.79 79.38 32.46
N LEU A 477 -52.50 79.91 31.26
CA LEU A 477 -51.19 79.79 30.59
C LEU A 477 -50.31 81.05 30.70
N ASN A 478 -50.60 81.95 31.65
CA ASN A 478 -49.78 83.12 31.96
C ASN A 478 -48.57 82.78 32.83
N ASN A 479 -47.67 81.95 32.30
CA ASN A 479 -46.51 81.45 33.05
C ASN A 479 -45.24 82.28 32.85
N CYS A 480 -45.22 83.36 32.05
CA CYS A 480 -44.00 84.16 31.80
C CYS A 480 -43.51 84.99 33.00
N SER A 481 -43.97 84.72 34.23
CA SER A 481 -43.62 85.46 35.44
C SER A 481 -43.88 86.98 35.34
N PHE A 482 -44.91 87.37 34.57
CA PHE A 482 -45.27 88.76 34.26
C PHE A 482 -45.61 89.56 35.52
N ALA A 483 -46.36 88.95 36.46
CA ALA A 483 -46.69 89.56 37.75
C ALA A 483 -45.48 89.82 38.67
N LEU A 484 -44.31 89.25 38.36
CA LEU A 484 -43.06 89.39 39.13
C LEU A 484 -41.98 90.18 38.37
N GLY A 485 -42.29 90.74 37.19
CA GLY A 485 -41.37 91.55 36.39
C GLY A 485 -40.26 90.77 35.67
N ARG A 486 -40.43 89.46 35.43
CA ARG A 486 -39.36 88.58 34.92
C ARG A 486 -39.49 88.19 33.42
N GLY A 487 -40.63 88.44 32.76
CA GLY A 487 -40.83 88.26 31.30
C GLY A 487 -42.26 88.51 30.76
N TYR A 488 -42.50 88.39 29.45
CA TYR A 488 -43.81 88.59 28.77
C TYR A 488 -44.11 87.60 27.61
N CYS A 489 -45.40 87.37 27.27
CA CYS A 489 -45.87 86.34 26.31
C CYS A 489 -45.98 86.85 24.86
N SER A 490 -45.55 86.04 23.88
CA SER A 490 -45.52 86.37 22.45
C SER A 490 -46.05 85.26 21.51
N GLY A 491 -46.58 84.15 22.04
CA GLY A 491 -47.11 83.01 21.27
C GLY A 491 -47.27 81.75 22.14
N SER A 492 -47.71 80.63 21.56
CA SER A 492 -47.80 79.31 22.22
C SER A 492 -46.48 78.97 22.95
N ASN A 493 -46.46 79.13 24.27
CA ASN A 493 -45.28 78.90 25.14
C ASN A 493 -44.04 79.76 24.83
N ASN A 494 -44.21 80.96 24.26
CA ASN A 494 -43.07 81.84 23.98
C ASN A 494 -43.03 83.04 24.95
N CYS A 495 -42.10 82.97 25.92
CA CYS A 495 -41.86 84.01 26.91
C CYS A 495 -40.49 84.68 26.68
N THR A 496 -40.44 86.01 26.65
CA THR A 496 -39.18 86.76 26.57
C THR A 496 -38.70 87.08 27.99
N CYS A 497 -37.52 86.59 28.41
CA CYS A 497 -37.02 86.67 29.80
C CYS A 497 -35.97 87.75 30.05
N ASN A 498 -35.98 88.33 31.26
CA ASN A 498 -35.01 89.33 31.71
C ASN A 498 -33.70 88.69 32.26
N ALA A 499 -32.57 89.41 32.19
CA ALA A 499 -31.22 88.88 32.48
C ALA A 499 -31.05 88.26 33.88
N GLY A 500 -30.35 87.12 33.96
CA GLY A 500 -30.13 86.34 35.19
C GLY A 500 -31.12 85.19 35.40
N PHE A 501 -32.13 85.06 34.54
CA PHE A 501 -33.13 84.01 34.59
C PHE A 501 -33.27 83.34 33.22
N THR A 502 -33.49 82.04 33.23
CA THR A 502 -33.75 81.24 32.04
C THR A 502 -34.93 80.31 32.28
N GLY A 503 -35.21 79.44 31.32
CA GLY A 503 -36.38 78.59 31.31
C GLY A 503 -37.56 79.24 30.61
N LEU A 504 -38.47 78.40 30.12
CA LEU A 504 -39.61 78.73 29.26
C LEU A 504 -40.61 79.73 29.85
N ASN A 505 -40.45 80.09 31.12
CA ASN A 505 -41.37 80.87 31.93
C ASN A 505 -40.61 81.90 32.83
N CYS A 506 -39.31 82.07 32.56
CA CYS A 506 -38.40 83.00 33.24
C CYS A 506 -38.21 82.76 34.75
N SER A 507 -38.37 81.51 35.20
CA SER A 507 -38.34 81.14 36.64
C SER A 507 -37.08 80.41 37.10
N ILE A 508 -36.15 80.04 36.21
CA ILE A 508 -35.01 79.17 36.56
C ILE A 508 -33.72 79.98 36.69
N PRO A 509 -33.06 79.96 37.87
CA PRO A 509 -31.63 80.22 38.02
C PRO A 509 -30.82 78.92 37.84
N VAL A 510 -29.65 79.00 37.20
CA VAL A 510 -28.99 77.83 36.59
C VAL A 510 -28.01 77.09 37.53
N VAL A 511 -28.30 75.82 37.93
CA VAL A 511 -27.36 74.72 38.34
C VAL A 511 -28.06 73.31 38.22
N GLY A 512 -27.37 72.21 37.81
CA GLY A 512 -27.95 70.89 37.38
C GLY A 512 -27.65 69.59 38.18
N SER A 513 -27.87 68.37 37.61
CA SER A 513 -27.23 67.04 37.94
C SER A 513 -27.77 65.78 37.17
N GLU A 514 -26.89 64.78 36.89
CA GLU A 514 -27.14 63.40 36.37
C GLU A 514 -26.20 62.34 37.03
N CYS A 515 -26.61 61.06 37.02
CA CYS A 515 -25.86 59.79 37.24
C CYS A 515 -24.97 59.61 38.49
N LEU A 516 -25.50 58.96 39.54
CA LEU A 516 -24.73 58.51 40.72
C LEU A 516 -24.30 57.04 40.60
N TRP A 517 -22.99 56.79 40.66
CA TRP A 517 -22.44 55.55 41.22
C TRP A 517 -21.32 55.87 42.21
N THR A 518 -21.42 55.26 43.37
CA THR A 518 -20.59 55.45 44.57
C THR A 518 -19.23 54.76 44.46
N ASN A 519 -18.20 55.47 44.96
CA ASN A 519 -16.83 55.04 45.22
C ASN A 519 -15.92 54.79 44.01
N VAL A 520 -15.27 55.85 43.51
CA VAL A 520 -13.89 55.74 43.00
C VAL A 520 -13.13 57.05 43.30
N GLN A 521 -12.42 57.11 44.42
CA GLN A 521 -11.19 57.91 44.49
C GLN A 521 -10.11 57.14 43.73
N ALA A 522 -10.11 57.27 42.42
CA ALA A 522 -8.97 56.96 41.55
C ALA A 522 -9.17 57.78 40.28
N PHE A 523 -8.41 58.85 40.16
CA PHE A 523 -8.19 59.50 38.86
C PHE A 523 -7.47 58.49 37.97
N GLY A 524 -8.22 57.79 37.12
CA GLY A 524 -7.69 56.85 36.16
C GLY A 524 -8.79 56.48 35.17
N ALA A 525 -8.54 56.73 33.88
CA ALA A 525 -9.48 56.40 32.83
C ALA A 525 -9.83 54.89 32.85
N PRO A 526 -11.09 54.50 32.54
CA PRO A 526 -11.48 53.10 32.55
C PRO A 526 -10.60 52.28 31.59
N SER A 527 -10.10 51.13 32.05
CA SER A 527 -9.31 50.23 31.19
C SER A 527 -10.23 49.56 30.15
N PRO A 528 -9.96 49.71 28.85
CA PRO A 528 -10.79 49.16 27.79
C PRO A 528 -10.55 47.66 27.61
N ILE A 529 -11.59 46.94 27.17
CA ILE A 529 -11.49 45.52 26.76
C ILE A 529 -11.33 45.47 25.25
N ILE A 530 -10.25 44.86 24.76
CA ILE A 530 -9.95 44.73 23.32
C ILE A 530 -9.91 43.26 22.91
N SER A 531 -10.65 42.93 21.85
CA SER A 531 -10.60 41.64 21.16
C SER A 531 -10.34 41.85 19.67
N SER A 532 -9.68 40.87 19.02
CA SER A 532 -9.44 40.87 17.58
C SER A 532 -10.28 39.80 16.89
N SER A 533 -10.77 40.09 15.68
CA SER A 533 -11.48 39.15 14.82
C SER A 533 -10.97 39.22 13.39
N ILE A 534 -10.92 38.08 12.70
CA ILE A 534 -10.57 38.01 11.28
C ILE A 534 -11.86 38.19 10.46
N VAL A 535 -11.86 39.16 9.55
CA VAL A 535 -12.96 39.42 8.62
C VAL A 535 -12.40 39.30 7.20
N GLY A 536 -12.72 38.20 6.51
CA GLY A 536 -12.14 37.90 5.20
C GLY A 536 -10.62 37.73 5.24
N LYS A 537 -9.87 38.62 4.57
CA LYS A 537 -8.39 38.68 4.56
C LYS A 537 -7.82 39.76 5.50
N ALA A 538 -8.66 40.41 6.28
CA ALA A 538 -8.30 41.55 7.12
C ALA A 538 -8.56 41.27 8.61
N ILE A 539 -7.90 42.05 9.46
CA ILE A 539 -8.06 42.01 10.92
C ILE A 539 -8.85 43.22 11.36
N SER A 540 -9.84 43.05 12.23
CA SER A 540 -10.53 44.15 12.90
C SER A 540 -10.47 43.97 14.41
N PHE A 541 -10.44 45.08 15.16
CA PHE A 541 -10.44 45.10 16.62
C PHE A 541 -11.76 45.67 17.15
N THR A 542 -12.33 44.98 18.14
CA THR A 542 -13.47 45.48 18.92
C THR A 542 -12.97 46.00 20.27
N VAL A 543 -13.38 47.21 20.63
CA VAL A 543 -12.99 47.89 21.87
C VAL A 543 -14.23 48.27 22.68
N SER A 544 -14.28 47.85 23.94
CA SER A 544 -15.37 48.19 24.86
C SER A 544 -14.91 49.07 26.02
N TYR A 545 -15.69 50.12 26.29
CA TYR A 545 -15.50 51.09 27.38
C TYR A 545 -16.70 51.10 28.34
N LYS A 546 -16.45 51.37 29.63
CA LYS A 546 -17.50 51.72 30.60
C LYS A 546 -17.73 53.24 30.54
N LEU A 547 -18.99 53.67 30.54
CA LEU A 547 -19.36 55.09 30.43
C LEU A 547 -19.50 55.71 31.82
N ASP A 548 -18.50 56.49 32.23
CA ASP A 548 -18.64 57.50 33.28
C ASP A 548 -19.17 58.79 32.64
N ALA A 549 -19.81 59.69 33.39
CA ALA A 549 -20.58 60.86 32.90
C ALA A 549 -19.76 61.96 32.17
N VAL A 550 -18.55 61.65 31.71
CA VAL A 550 -17.64 62.57 31.00
C VAL A 550 -17.53 62.15 29.53
N PRO A 551 -17.81 63.04 28.56
CA PRO A 551 -17.66 62.75 27.15
C PRO A 551 -16.16 62.76 26.78
N TYR A 552 -15.54 61.58 26.71
CA TYR A 552 -14.18 61.43 26.18
C TYR A 552 -14.20 61.17 24.68
N GLU A 553 -13.27 61.77 23.94
CA GLU A 553 -12.94 61.29 22.60
C GLU A 553 -11.96 60.11 22.69
N HIS A 554 -12.28 59.01 22.00
CA HIS A 554 -11.47 57.80 21.99
C HIS A 554 -10.58 57.78 20.75
N LEU A 555 -9.26 57.82 20.96
CA LEU A 555 -8.30 57.74 19.87
C LEU A 555 -7.57 56.40 19.92
N PHE A 556 -7.67 55.63 18.83
CA PHE A 556 -6.98 54.35 18.66
C PHE A 556 -5.75 54.53 17.78
N PHE A 557 -4.62 53.98 18.20
CA PHE A 557 -3.35 54.07 17.47
C PHE A 557 -2.69 52.69 17.35
N VAL A 558 -2.05 52.46 16.21
CA VAL A 558 -1.13 51.33 15.99
C VAL A 558 0.28 51.91 15.87
N GLY A 559 1.14 51.71 16.88
CA GLY A 559 2.54 52.12 16.82
C GLY A 559 3.33 52.10 18.15
N GLU A 560 4.57 52.63 18.14
CA GLU A 560 5.53 52.49 19.25
C GLU A 560 4.93 52.83 20.63
N SER A 561 4.69 51.81 21.45
CA SER A 561 4.32 52.01 22.85
C SER A 561 5.52 51.74 23.76
N LYS A 562 6.15 52.79 24.30
CA LYS A 562 7.07 52.61 25.43
C LYS A 562 6.23 52.30 26.66
N PHE A 563 6.29 51.05 27.13
CA PHE A 563 5.49 50.49 28.25
C PHE A 563 5.55 51.27 29.58
N LYS A 564 6.37 52.32 29.68
CA LYS A 564 6.47 53.18 30.87
C LYS A 564 5.53 54.40 30.86
N ASN A 565 5.24 55.02 29.71
CA ASN A 565 4.49 56.30 29.65
C ASN A 565 3.37 56.39 28.58
N CYS A 566 3.08 55.32 27.83
CA CYS A 566 2.05 55.35 26.77
C CYS A 566 2.13 56.57 25.82
N SER A 567 3.34 56.95 25.41
CA SER A 567 3.56 58.10 24.52
C SER A 567 3.02 57.82 23.11
N VAL A 568 2.24 58.76 22.56
CA VAL A 568 1.79 58.73 21.16
C VAL A 568 2.95 59.09 20.26
N ASN A 569 3.38 58.15 19.41
CA ASN A 569 4.25 58.45 18.26
C ASN A 569 3.53 58.00 16.99
N GLY A 570 2.77 58.92 16.40
CA GLY A 570 2.05 58.74 15.14
C GLY A 570 1.21 59.97 14.81
N ASN A 571 1.20 60.40 13.54
CA ASN A 571 0.53 61.65 13.11
C ASN A 571 -0.98 61.51 12.86
N GLN A 572 -1.56 60.31 12.91
CA GLN A 572 -2.98 60.08 12.60
C GLN A 572 -3.61 59.05 13.55
N SER A 573 -4.71 59.42 14.21
CA SER A 573 -5.56 58.51 14.97
C SER A 573 -6.48 57.72 14.05
N ILE A 574 -6.73 56.46 14.38
CA ILE A 574 -7.67 55.61 13.66
C ILE A 574 -9.06 55.86 14.24
N ALA A 575 -10.00 56.25 13.37
CA ALA A 575 -11.38 56.49 13.74
C ALA A 575 -12.06 55.19 14.19
N LEU A 576 -12.71 55.23 15.35
CA LEU A 576 -13.48 54.12 15.90
C LEU A 576 -14.96 54.28 15.57
N ASN A 577 -15.58 53.21 15.05
CA ASN A 577 -17.00 53.19 14.72
C ASN A 577 -17.80 52.64 15.90
N LEU A 578 -18.75 53.40 16.43
CA LEU A 578 -19.62 52.94 17.51
C LEU A 578 -20.57 51.85 16.98
N ILE A 579 -20.46 50.64 17.53
CA ILE A 579 -21.29 49.49 17.15
C ILE A 579 -22.31 49.11 18.23
N GLY A 580 -22.22 49.67 19.43
CA GLY A 580 -23.25 49.52 20.47
C GLY A 580 -23.07 50.47 21.65
N LYS A 581 -24.15 51.05 22.17
CA LYS A 581 -24.13 51.95 23.34
C LYS A 581 -25.28 51.67 24.29
N SER A 582 -24.98 51.49 25.57
CA SER A 582 -25.94 51.37 26.68
C SER A 582 -25.75 52.51 27.68
N LYS A 583 -26.59 52.59 28.73
CA LYS A 583 -26.47 53.60 29.79
C LYS A 583 -25.14 53.56 30.56
N CYS A 584 -24.41 52.44 30.52
CA CYS A 584 -23.19 52.23 31.30
C CYS A 584 -21.98 51.74 30.47
N GLN A 585 -22.14 51.54 29.16
CA GLN A 585 -21.09 50.94 28.32
C GLN A 585 -21.21 51.39 26.86
N ALA A 586 -20.07 51.60 26.19
CA ALA A 586 -19.99 51.82 24.75
C ALA A 586 -18.99 50.84 24.11
N ILE A 587 -19.33 50.33 22.92
CA ILE A 587 -18.57 49.34 22.16
C ILE A 587 -18.30 49.91 20.78
N TYR A 588 -17.03 49.85 20.38
CA TYR A 588 -16.52 50.40 19.13
C TYR A 588 -15.77 49.33 18.34
N SER A 589 -15.69 49.51 17.02
CA SER A 589 -14.90 48.68 16.11
C SER A 589 -13.92 49.55 15.33
N THR A 590 -12.73 49.02 15.07
CA THR A 590 -11.81 49.62 14.08
C THR A 590 -12.27 49.28 12.67
N PRO A 591 -11.83 50.06 11.66
CA PRO A 591 -11.78 49.60 10.28
C PRO A 591 -10.98 48.29 10.15
N GLU A 592 -11.18 47.59 9.03
CA GLU A 592 -10.43 46.39 8.67
C GLU A 592 -9.00 46.76 8.25
N PHE A 593 -8.00 46.15 8.89
CA PHE A 593 -6.59 46.27 8.51
C PHE A 593 -6.22 45.09 7.61
N THR A 594 -5.84 45.35 6.37
CA THR A 594 -5.31 44.29 5.51
C THR A 594 -3.90 43.90 5.95
N ILE A 595 -3.45 42.70 5.58
CA ILE A 595 -2.07 42.26 5.84
C ILE A 595 -1.07 43.25 5.22
N ASP A 596 -1.36 43.74 4.01
CA ASP A 596 -0.49 44.68 3.31
C ASP A 596 -0.38 46.03 4.04
N ASP A 597 -1.48 46.51 4.62
CA ASP A 597 -1.47 47.72 5.45
C ASP A 597 -0.62 47.54 6.71
N LEU A 598 -0.71 46.37 7.35
CA LEU A 598 0.05 46.07 8.56
C LEU A 598 1.54 45.87 8.30
N ILE A 599 1.91 45.26 7.18
CA ILE A 599 3.33 45.09 6.82
C ILE A 599 3.93 46.39 6.26
N SER A 600 3.17 47.20 5.53
CA SER A 600 3.66 48.50 5.07
C SER A 600 3.77 49.52 6.21
N ASN A 601 3.05 49.33 7.31
CA ASN A 601 3.14 50.19 8.49
C ASN A 601 4.53 50.07 9.17
N PRO A 602 5.30 51.18 9.26
CA PRO A 602 6.63 51.18 9.85
C PRO A 602 6.62 51.00 11.38
N LEU A 603 5.47 51.19 12.03
CA LEU A 603 5.32 51.10 13.48
C LEU A 603 4.91 49.69 13.95
N VAL A 604 4.64 48.77 13.02
CA VAL A 604 4.42 47.34 13.29
C VAL A 604 5.76 46.62 13.31
N ILE A 605 6.07 45.93 14.41
CA ILE A 605 7.32 45.20 14.57
C ILE A 605 7.21 43.88 13.81
N LYS A 606 8.11 43.66 12.85
CA LYS A 606 8.14 42.47 12.00
C LYS A 606 9.23 41.53 12.48
N GLN A 607 8.87 40.29 12.78
CA GLN A 607 9.81 39.23 13.09
C GLN A 607 9.66 38.12 12.04
N TYR A 608 10.72 37.92 11.28
CA TYR A 608 10.76 36.94 10.20
C TYR A 608 11.40 35.64 10.71
N SER A 609 10.68 34.53 10.55
CA SER A 609 11.18 33.16 10.66
C SER A 609 11.05 32.51 9.26
N SER A 610 11.79 31.45 8.98
CA SER A 610 11.98 30.88 7.61
C SER A 610 10.69 30.65 6.80
N ASN A 611 9.54 30.45 7.46
CA ASN A 611 8.23 30.23 6.87
C ASN A 611 7.09 31.08 7.47
N MET A 612 7.40 31.95 8.45
CA MET A 612 6.41 32.63 9.28
C MET A 612 6.80 34.09 9.50
N LEU A 613 5.87 34.99 9.20
CA LEU A 613 5.96 36.39 9.55
C LEU A 613 5.13 36.63 10.82
N VAL A 614 5.80 37.00 11.90
CA VAL A 614 5.14 37.45 13.13
C VAL A 614 5.11 38.97 13.12
N LEU A 615 3.91 39.53 13.03
CA LEU A 615 3.66 40.96 13.17
C LEU A 615 3.27 41.23 14.63
N LYS A 616 4.11 41.95 15.36
CA LYS A 616 3.71 42.49 16.66
C LYS A 616 3.16 43.89 16.43
N LEU A 617 1.86 44.04 16.71
CA LEU A 617 1.11 45.28 16.60
C LEU A 617 1.09 45.93 17.99
N PRO A 618 1.98 46.89 18.27
CA PRO A 618 1.83 47.70 19.46
C PRO A 618 0.61 48.61 19.28
N ILE A 619 -0.36 48.49 20.18
CA ILE A 619 -1.60 49.27 20.17
C ILE A 619 -1.55 50.22 21.37
N SER A 620 -1.89 51.48 21.11
CA SER A 620 -2.05 52.51 22.13
C SER A 620 -3.43 53.16 21.99
N MET A 621 -4.08 53.45 23.11
CA MET A 621 -5.34 54.20 23.14
C MET A 621 -5.24 55.33 24.13
N ASN A 622 -5.74 56.49 23.73
CA ASN A 622 -5.80 57.67 24.59
C ASN A 622 -7.21 58.20 24.72
N TYR A 623 -7.43 58.83 25.87
CA TYR A 623 -8.64 59.58 26.17
C TYR A 623 -8.29 61.06 26.14
N LEU A 624 -9.00 61.82 25.30
CA LEU A 624 -8.99 63.28 25.35
C LEU A 624 -10.20 63.74 26.15
N ASP A 625 -9.95 64.59 27.15
CA ASP A 625 -11.02 65.35 27.79
C ASP A 625 -11.43 66.57 26.95
N ARG A 626 -12.47 67.27 27.41
CA ARG A 626 -13.06 68.43 26.71
C ARG A 626 -12.12 69.62 26.57
N ASP A 627 -11.03 69.65 27.34
CA ASP A 627 -10.01 70.71 27.35
C ASP A 627 -8.80 70.32 26.48
N GLY A 628 -8.84 69.17 25.81
CA GLY A 628 -7.77 68.66 24.94
C GLY A 628 -6.59 68.05 25.70
N SER A 629 -6.71 67.82 27.01
CA SER A 629 -5.64 67.27 27.85
C SER A 629 -5.67 65.73 27.84
N GLN A 630 -4.50 65.10 27.63
CA GLN A 630 -4.36 63.63 27.63
C GLN A 630 -4.34 63.10 29.06
N ASN A 631 -5.39 62.40 29.50
CA ASN A 631 -5.59 62.02 30.91
C ASN A 631 -5.31 60.53 31.21
N GLY A 632 -4.35 59.94 30.49
CA GLY A 632 -3.92 58.55 30.65
C GLY A 632 -4.22 57.69 29.42
N GLY A 633 -3.34 56.73 29.15
CA GLY A 633 -3.42 55.85 27.97
C GLY A 633 -3.33 54.38 28.33
N PHE A 634 -3.92 53.53 27.48
CA PHE A 634 -3.79 52.07 27.54
C PHE A 634 -2.86 51.61 26.43
N CYS A 635 -1.84 50.82 26.76
CA CYS A 635 -0.90 50.27 25.78
C CYS A 635 -0.72 48.76 25.95
N ARG A 636 -0.77 48.02 24.84
CA ARG A 636 -0.54 46.58 24.80
C ARG A 636 0.02 46.17 23.43
N SER A 637 0.94 45.22 23.41
CA SER A 637 1.41 44.60 22.16
C SER A 637 0.59 43.35 21.85
N TYR A 638 0.02 43.30 20.65
CA TYR A 638 -0.71 42.13 20.14
C TYR A 638 0.16 41.40 19.11
N GLU A 639 0.28 40.08 19.25
CA GLU A 639 1.03 39.27 18.28
C GLU A 639 0.07 38.66 17.25
N PHE A 640 0.28 38.98 15.99
CA PHE A 640 -0.36 38.35 14.85
C PHE A 640 0.66 37.48 14.12
N LYS A 641 0.32 36.21 13.88
CA LYS A 641 1.20 35.25 13.18
C LYS A 641 0.59 34.90 11.83
N THR A 642 1.36 35.06 10.76
CA THR A 642 0.93 34.70 9.40
C THR A 642 2.00 33.89 8.68
N TYR A 643 1.59 33.04 7.76
CA TYR A 643 2.49 32.15 7.01
C TYR A 643 2.91 32.78 5.69
N GLN A 644 4.13 32.51 5.27
CA GLN A 644 4.66 32.92 3.96
C GLN A 644 4.38 31.77 2.96
N LEU A 645 3.74 32.05 1.82
CA LEU A 645 3.60 31.10 0.73
C LEU A 645 4.49 31.54 -0.43
N VAL A 646 5.54 30.76 -0.70
CA VAL A 646 6.46 31.09 -1.78
C VAL A 646 6.17 30.22 -2.99
N TYR A 647 5.73 30.81 -4.10
CA TYR A 647 5.75 30.15 -5.40
C TYR A 647 7.02 30.58 -6.15
N ILE A 648 7.84 29.63 -6.56
CA ILE A 648 8.83 29.86 -7.61
C ILE A 648 8.41 28.97 -8.76
N GLN A 649 7.90 29.59 -9.82
CA GLN A 649 7.61 28.89 -11.07
C GLN A 649 8.80 29.12 -12.01
N SER A 650 9.27 28.09 -12.73
CA SER A 650 9.99 28.39 -13.96
C SER A 650 8.98 28.97 -14.94
N GLY A 651 9.12 30.23 -15.34
CA GLY A 651 8.05 30.89 -16.07
C GLY A 651 7.77 30.21 -17.40
N THR A 652 6.53 29.74 -17.55
CA THR A 652 6.03 29.18 -18.80
C THR A 652 5.79 30.29 -19.81
N VAL A 653 6.88 30.77 -20.42
CA VAL A 653 6.90 31.13 -21.83
C VAL A 653 8.21 30.57 -22.38
N ILE A 654 8.11 29.38 -22.99
CA ILE A 654 9.17 28.60 -23.67
C ILE A 654 10.12 27.83 -22.72
N GLY A 655 9.68 26.63 -22.30
CA GLY A 655 10.54 25.51 -21.88
C GLY A 655 11.36 25.70 -20.60
N SER A 656 11.50 24.64 -19.82
CA SER A 656 12.71 24.47 -19.01
C SER A 656 13.91 24.78 -19.91
N PHE A 657 14.71 25.80 -19.57
CA PHE A 657 15.91 26.16 -20.33
C PHE A 657 16.92 25.01 -20.19
N SER A 658 16.74 23.96 -20.99
CA SER A 658 17.81 23.13 -21.49
C SER A 658 18.31 23.89 -22.71
N GLN A 659 19.30 24.76 -22.51
CA GLN A 659 20.05 25.27 -23.66
C GLN A 659 20.96 24.15 -24.15
N TYR A 660 20.36 23.16 -24.82
CA TYR A 660 21.12 22.20 -25.59
C TYR A 660 21.53 22.92 -26.86
N ASN A 661 22.82 23.22 -26.98
CA ASN A 661 23.36 23.72 -28.23
C ASN A 661 23.91 22.53 -29.02
N PRO A 662 23.12 21.91 -29.93
CA PRO A 662 23.55 20.73 -30.68
C PRO A 662 24.80 20.97 -31.53
N ILE A 663 25.09 22.23 -31.88
CA ILE A 663 26.25 22.61 -32.68
C ILE A 663 27.54 22.55 -31.83
N TYR A 664 27.45 22.79 -30.52
CA TYR A 664 28.61 22.89 -29.63
C TYR A 664 28.63 21.88 -28.47
N GLY A 665 27.63 21.00 -28.37
CA GLY A 665 27.67 19.81 -27.51
C GLY A 665 27.57 20.06 -26.00
N TYR A 666 27.01 21.20 -25.56
CA TYR A 666 26.82 21.53 -24.15
C TYR A 666 25.35 21.74 -23.78
N ALA A 667 25.04 21.62 -22.47
CA ALA A 667 23.71 21.87 -21.92
C ALA A 667 23.76 22.49 -20.51
N THR A 668 22.90 23.45 -20.19
CA THR A 668 22.72 23.98 -18.83
C THR A 668 21.27 23.85 -18.38
N ASN A 669 21.04 23.56 -17.09
CA ASN A 669 19.71 23.47 -16.45
C ASN A 669 19.77 24.09 -15.05
N VAL A 670 18.74 24.82 -14.62
CA VAL A 670 18.64 25.39 -13.25
C VAL A 670 17.47 24.76 -12.50
N TYR A 671 17.70 24.34 -11.26
CA TYR A 671 16.75 23.66 -10.39
C TYR A 671 16.55 24.46 -9.09
N PRO A 672 15.36 25.00 -8.79
CA PRO A 672 15.13 25.65 -7.51
C PRO A 672 15.23 24.65 -6.35
N GLN A 673 15.89 25.03 -5.25
CA GLN A 673 16.10 24.19 -4.07
C GLN A 673 15.34 24.71 -2.85
N GLU A 674 15.58 25.96 -2.47
CA GLU A 674 15.07 26.53 -1.24
C GLU A 674 14.71 28.00 -1.44
N VAL A 675 13.64 28.45 -0.78
CA VAL A 675 13.25 29.84 -0.77
C VAL A 675 12.96 30.26 0.65
N THR A 676 13.68 31.27 1.09
CA THR A 676 13.62 31.76 2.47
C THR A 676 13.51 33.28 2.46
N THR A 677 13.20 33.84 3.62
CA THR A 677 13.25 35.28 3.85
C THR A 677 14.37 35.54 4.86
N THR A 678 15.30 36.43 4.54
CA THR A 678 16.38 36.81 5.45
C THR A 678 15.81 37.49 6.70
N SER A 679 16.63 37.59 7.76
CA SER A 679 16.26 38.34 8.98
C SER A 679 15.88 39.81 8.73
N SER A 680 16.33 40.37 7.59
CA SER A 680 16.02 41.73 7.14
C SER A 680 14.74 41.85 6.29
N GLY A 681 14.02 40.75 6.03
CA GLY A 681 12.80 40.75 5.23
C GLY A 681 13.02 40.69 3.71
N LYS A 682 14.26 40.42 3.26
CA LYS A 682 14.60 40.22 1.84
C LYS A 682 14.36 38.77 1.42
N LEU A 683 13.87 38.57 0.21
CA LEU A 683 13.72 37.25 -0.40
C LEU A 683 15.10 36.65 -0.68
N SER A 684 15.35 35.41 -0.26
CA SER A 684 16.59 34.66 -0.52
C SER A 684 16.23 33.34 -1.20
N ILE A 685 16.83 33.09 -2.37
CA ILE A 685 16.52 31.93 -3.22
C ILE A 685 17.80 31.15 -3.46
N SER A 686 17.75 29.84 -3.22
CA SER A 686 18.82 28.91 -3.58
C SER A 686 18.39 28.03 -4.74
N VAL A 687 19.26 27.90 -5.75
CA VAL A 687 19.06 27.05 -6.94
C VAL A 687 20.30 26.18 -7.19
N VAL A 688 20.12 25.05 -7.86
CA VAL A 688 21.20 24.20 -8.36
C VAL A 688 21.27 24.32 -9.88
N LEU A 689 22.41 24.79 -10.39
CA LEU A 689 22.72 24.85 -11.81
C LEU A 689 23.52 23.60 -12.21
N LYS A 690 22.98 22.81 -13.13
CA LYS A 690 23.70 21.74 -13.83
C LYS A 690 24.26 22.29 -15.15
N ALA A 691 25.54 22.05 -15.41
CA ALA A 691 26.25 22.46 -16.62
C ALA A 691 27.00 21.26 -17.22
N THR A 692 26.53 20.77 -18.37
CA THR A 692 27.09 19.62 -19.11
C THR A 692 28.08 20.11 -20.16
N ASN A 693 29.29 19.58 -20.15
CA ASN A 693 30.43 20.04 -20.97
C ASN A 693 30.81 21.51 -20.77
N LEU A 694 30.46 22.07 -19.61
CA LEU A 694 30.70 23.47 -19.24
C LEU A 694 31.18 23.58 -17.80
N THR A 695 32.06 24.54 -17.55
CA THR A 695 32.49 24.95 -16.23
C THR A 695 32.00 26.38 -16.00
N LEU A 696 31.25 26.62 -14.93
CA LEU A 696 30.75 27.96 -14.58
C LEU A 696 31.91 28.84 -14.12
N ASN A 697 32.02 30.04 -14.70
CA ASN A 697 32.97 31.07 -14.30
C ASN A 697 32.29 32.09 -13.38
N SER A 698 31.09 32.57 -13.73
CA SER A 698 30.30 33.49 -12.90
C SER A 698 28.81 33.36 -13.18
N PHE A 699 27.98 33.69 -12.19
CA PHE A 699 26.52 33.80 -12.33
C PHE A 699 26.08 35.12 -11.72
N THR A 700 25.37 35.96 -12.48
CA THR A 700 25.03 37.34 -12.07
C THR A 700 23.59 37.69 -12.44
N PHE A 701 22.96 38.58 -11.68
CA PHE A 701 21.68 39.17 -12.06
C PHE A 701 21.84 40.05 -13.31
N PHE A 702 20.88 39.98 -14.23
CA PHE A 702 20.87 40.77 -15.46
C PHE A 702 19.73 41.78 -15.48
N ASN A 703 18.47 41.34 -15.39
CA ASN A 703 17.31 42.23 -15.42
C ASN A 703 16.06 41.55 -14.82
N THR A 704 14.99 42.30 -14.55
CA THR A 704 13.70 41.75 -14.13
C THR A 704 12.53 42.57 -14.68
N THR A 705 11.35 41.96 -14.71
CA THR A 705 10.09 42.60 -15.14
C THR A 705 9.39 43.42 -14.05
N ALA A 706 9.87 43.34 -12.80
CA ALA A 706 9.37 44.14 -11.68
C ALA A 706 10.34 45.26 -11.27
N ALA A 707 9.89 46.21 -10.46
CA ALA A 707 10.70 47.35 -9.99
C ALA A 707 11.74 47.00 -8.89
N TYR A 708 12.16 45.73 -8.79
CA TYR A 708 13.01 45.23 -7.71
C TYR A 708 14.14 44.36 -8.27
N SER A 709 15.38 44.60 -7.86
CA SER A 709 16.56 43.86 -8.35
C SER A 709 16.96 42.72 -7.41
N MET A 710 17.67 41.73 -7.95
CA MET A 710 18.27 40.63 -7.19
C MET A 710 19.80 40.75 -7.20
N GLN A 711 20.45 40.18 -6.20
CA GLN A 711 21.91 40.08 -6.10
C GLN A 711 22.29 38.62 -5.86
N VAL A 712 23.21 38.08 -6.66
CA VAL A 712 23.80 36.76 -6.41
C VAL A 712 24.73 36.88 -5.20
N THR A 713 24.44 36.13 -4.15
CA THR A 713 25.18 36.15 -2.88
C THR A 713 26.22 35.05 -2.82
N GLU A 714 25.94 33.88 -3.42
CA GLU A 714 26.87 32.75 -3.43
C GLU A 714 26.78 31.95 -4.73
N SER A 715 27.91 31.41 -5.19
CA SER A 715 27.97 30.43 -6.27
C SER A 715 29.03 29.37 -5.96
N THR A 716 28.62 28.19 -5.50
CA THR A 716 29.49 27.13 -5.01
C THR A 716 29.42 25.91 -5.91
N PHE A 717 30.56 25.32 -6.27
CA PHE A 717 30.58 24.02 -6.96
C PHE A 717 30.22 22.92 -5.96
N LEU A 718 29.31 22.03 -6.35
CA LEU A 718 28.86 20.93 -5.51
C LEU A 718 29.63 19.65 -5.86
N PHE A 719 29.41 19.12 -7.06
CA PHE A 719 30.03 17.88 -7.53
C PHE A 719 29.91 17.75 -9.06
N GLN A 720 30.64 16.79 -9.61
CA GLN A 720 30.58 16.42 -11.03
C GLN A 720 30.03 15.00 -11.18
N ASN A 721 29.12 14.80 -12.15
CA ASN A 721 28.61 13.50 -12.55
C ASN A 721 28.74 13.33 -14.07
N GLY A 722 29.68 12.49 -14.50
CA GLY A 722 30.07 12.37 -15.90
C GLY A 722 30.57 13.71 -16.47
N ASP A 723 29.96 14.16 -17.55
CA ASP A 723 30.27 15.45 -18.18
C ASP A 723 29.52 16.64 -17.56
N SER A 724 28.70 16.43 -16.52
CA SER A 724 27.89 17.47 -15.88
C SER A 724 28.50 17.96 -14.57
N ASN A 725 28.76 19.25 -14.47
CA ASN A 725 29.11 19.97 -13.24
C ASN A 725 27.84 20.54 -12.59
N PHE A 726 27.74 20.46 -11.27
CA PHE A 726 26.62 21.00 -10.50
C PHE A 726 27.10 22.12 -9.58
N TYR A 727 26.36 23.23 -9.54
CA TYR A 727 26.67 24.42 -8.74
C TYR A 727 25.45 24.82 -7.92
N GLN A 728 25.62 25.18 -6.66
CA GLN A 728 24.61 25.87 -5.87
C GLN A 728 24.78 27.37 -6.07
N ILE A 729 23.71 28.05 -6.45
CA ILE A 729 23.67 29.49 -6.64
C ILE A 729 22.63 30.06 -5.68
N GLN A 730 23.02 31.02 -4.85
CA GLN A 730 22.13 31.73 -3.96
C GLN A 730 22.02 33.19 -4.41
N PHE A 731 20.80 33.73 -4.40
CA PHE A 731 20.54 35.12 -4.75
C PHE A 731 19.42 35.72 -3.91
N GLU A 732 19.56 37.01 -3.59
CA GLU A 732 18.68 37.72 -2.66
C GLU A 732 18.12 39.00 -3.28
N SER A 733 16.92 39.41 -2.86
CA SER A 733 16.32 40.68 -3.29
C SER A 733 17.02 41.87 -2.64
N LEU A 734 17.18 42.96 -3.39
CA LEU A 734 17.79 44.18 -2.86
C LEU A 734 16.83 44.99 -1.98
N THR A 735 15.52 44.88 -2.24
CA THR A 735 14.44 45.49 -1.45
C THR A 735 13.61 44.43 -0.73
N THR A 736 12.83 44.82 0.27
CA THR A 736 11.82 43.99 0.96
C THR A 736 10.46 44.15 0.28
N SER A 737 9.76 43.06 -0.04
CA SER A 737 8.40 43.05 -0.61
C SER A 737 7.61 41.84 -0.10
N ASN A 738 6.28 41.96 -0.05
CA ASN A 738 5.36 40.93 0.43
C ASN A 738 4.71 40.14 -0.71
N ASP A 739 4.76 40.71 -1.91
CA ASP A 739 4.35 40.09 -3.16
C ASP A 739 5.49 40.31 -4.17
N TYR A 740 6.20 39.24 -4.54
CA TYR A 740 7.17 39.29 -5.64
C TYR A 740 6.60 38.46 -6.78
N ARG A 741 6.15 39.14 -7.83
CA ARG A 741 5.72 38.51 -9.08
C ARG A 741 6.53 39.08 -10.22
N ALA A 742 7.58 38.38 -10.63
CA ALA A 742 8.50 38.87 -11.63
C ALA A 742 9.18 37.74 -12.39
N LEU A 743 9.27 37.88 -13.72
CA LEU A 743 10.25 37.18 -14.53
C LEU A 743 11.61 37.88 -14.40
N THR A 744 12.59 37.18 -13.84
CA THR A 744 13.93 37.66 -13.54
C THR A 744 14.97 36.93 -14.37
N TYR A 745 15.86 37.65 -15.03
CA TYR A 745 16.92 37.14 -15.87
C TYR A 745 18.27 37.19 -15.15
N PHE A 746 18.97 36.07 -15.18
CA PHE A 746 20.36 35.95 -14.76
C PHE A 746 21.27 35.62 -15.95
N THR A 747 22.55 35.90 -15.84
CA THR A 747 23.58 35.56 -16.82
C THR A 747 24.63 34.67 -16.18
N GLY A 748 24.88 33.50 -16.76
CA GLY A 748 26.01 32.64 -16.41
C GLY A 748 27.07 32.69 -17.49
N THR A 749 28.32 32.93 -17.12
CA THR A 749 29.48 32.79 -18.03
C THR A 749 30.14 31.45 -17.80
N PHE A 750 30.46 30.73 -18.88
CA PHE A 750 30.96 29.36 -18.82
C PHE A 750 32.16 29.15 -19.74
N THR A 751 33.10 28.33 -19.30
CA THR A 751 34.18 27.80 -20.13
C THR A 751 33.79 26.42 -20.67
N ARG A 752 33.93 26.18 -21.96
CA ARG A 752 33.61 24.89 -22.59
C ARG A 752 34.71 23.86 -22.34
N LYS A 753 34.31 22.61 -22.04
CA LYS A 753 35.26 21.51 -21.84
C LYS A 753 36.05 21.26 -23.13
N GLY A 754 37.36 21.47 -23.09
CA GLY A 754 38.27 21.27 -24.23
C GLY A 754 38.43 22.45 -25.19
N VAL A 755 37.85 23.63 -24.91
CA VAL A 755 37.98 24.85 -25.74
C VAL A 755 38.21 26.07 -24.85
N THR A 756 39.07 27.01 -25.24
CA THR A 756 39.41 28.21 -24.45
C THR A 756 38.37 29.34 -24.50
N ASP A 757 37.24 29.12 -25.17
CA ASP A 757 36.20 30.14 -25.34
C ASP A 757 35.28 30.24 -24.11
N ILE A 758 34.88 31.48 -23.80
CA ILE A 758 33.85 31.79 -22.81
C ILE A 758 32.52 31.99 -23.52
N THR A 759 31.48 31.30 -23.05
CA THR A 759 30.10 31.46 -23.55
C THR A 759 29.20 32.01 -22.44
N THR A 760 28.31 32.93 -22.79
CA THR A 760 27.37 33.54 -21.83
C THR A 760 25.96 33.02 -22.12
N ILE A 761 25.29 32.52 -21.09
CA ILE A 761 23.95 31.94 -21.16
C ILE A 761 23.02 32.75 -20.25
N TYR A 762 21.83 33.07 -20.75
CA TYR A 762 20.79 33.79 -20.01
C TYR A 762 19.78 32.81 -19.41
N PHE A 763 19.41 33.03 -18.15
CA PHE A 763 18.52 32.18 -17.37
C PHE A 763 17.29 32.98 -16.92
N PRO A 764 16.13 32.81 -17.57
CA PRO A 764 14.87 33.38 -17.10
C PRO A 764 14.29 32.54 -15.93
N ILE A 765 14.02 33.17 -14.80
CA ILE A 765 13.46 32.57 -13.58
C ILE A 765 12.22 33.38 -13.19
N GLN A 766 11.03 32.77 -13.17
CA GLN A 766 9.81 33.43 -12.67
C GLN A 766 9.73 33.24 -11.15
N ILE A 767 9.44 34.32 -10.44
CA ILE A 767 9.38 34.37 -8.99
C ILE A 767 7.98 34.86 -8.64
N GLU A 768 7.22 34.10 -7.85
CA GLU A 768 5.84 34.36 -7.42
C GLU A 768 5.69 34.17 -5.88
N TYR A 769 6.26 35.06 -5.09
CA TYR A 769 6.17 35.02 -3.63
C TYR A 769 4.94 35.79 -3.14
N THR A 770 4.09 35.23 -2.26
CA THR A 770 2.96 35.96 -1.65
C THR A 770 2.71 35.52 -0.18
N ILE A 771 2.52 36.47 0.75
CA ILE A 771 2.19 36.18 2.15
C ILE A 771 0.66 35.91 2.29
N VAL A 772 0.26 34.82 2.96
CA VAL A 772 -1.16 34.38 3.02
C VAL A 772 -1.65 34.21 4.47
N THR A 773 -2.88 34.65 4.75
CA THR A 773 -3.58 34.46 6.02
C THR A 773 -4.05 33.01 6.20
N PRO A 774 -3.81 32.37 7.37
CA PRO A 774 -4.39 31.07 7.66
C PRO A 774 -5.92 31.18 7.89
N PRO A 775 -6.72 30.20 7.43
CA PRO A 775 -8.13 30.10 7.82
C PRO A 775 -8.27 29.75 9.31
N THR A 776 -9.32 30.27 9.94
CA THR A 776 -9.72 29.96 11.32
C THR A 776 -10.01 28.47 11.47
N GLU A 777 -9.41 27.87 12.50
CA GLU A 777 -9.48 26.46 12.91
C GLU A 777 -8.67 25.45 12.08
N LYS A 778 -7.41 25.21 12.51
CA LYS A 778 -6.85 23.86 12.61
C LYS A 778 -5.64 23.82 13.54
N ASN A 779 -5.58 22.74 14.33
CA ASN A 779 -4.51 22.39 15.25
C ASN A 779 -3.15 22.30 14.53
N ILE A 780 -2.09 22.65 15.28
CA ILE A 780 -0.66 22.39 15.05
C ILE A 780 -0.31 21.97 13.62
N THR A 781 0.19 22.89 12.78
CA THR A 781 0.78 22.53 11.48
C THR A 781 2.16 21.92 11.70
N ILE A 782 2.37 20.67 11.29
CA ILE A 782 3.70 20.02 11.32
C ILE A 782 4.32 20.13 9.95
N GLN A 783 5.42 20.87 9.86
CA GLN A 783 6.21 20.91 8.64
C GLN A 783 7.30 19.85 8.69
N GLY A 784 7.32 18.99 7.68
CA GLY A 784 8.34 17.98 7.47
C GLY A 784 8.98 18.14 6.09
N SER A 785 10.25 17.76 5.98
CA SER A 785 10.94 17.56 4.71
C SER A 785 11.06 16.06 4.43
N MET A 786 11.08 15.69 3.15
CA MET A 786 11.20 14.31 2.70
C MET A 786 12.34 14.25 1.71
N TYR A 787 13.25 13.34 1.97
CA TYR A 787 14.30 12.98 1.04
C TYR A 787 14.19 11.50 0.72
N LEU A 788 14.39 11.20 -0.56
CA LEU A 788 14.46 9.82 -1.03
C LEU A 788 15.92 9.38 -0.99
N ALA A 789 16.15 8.13 -0.60
CA ALA A 789 17.47 7.55 -0.47
C ALA A 789 17.52 6.15 -1.08
N GLY A 790 18.72 5.74 -1.49
CA GLY A 790 19.00 4.36 -1.90
C GLY A 790 19.22 3.42 -0.71
N ASN A 791 19.57 2.16 -1.00
CA ASN A 791 19.91 1.15 0.01
C ASN A 791 21.06 1.57 0.97
N ASP A 792 21.87 2.53 0.54
CA ASP A 792 22.98 3.13 1.28
C ASP A 792 22.58 4.34 2.13
N TRP A 793 21.27 4.65 2.22
CA TRP A 793 20.72 5.81 2.94
C TRP A 793 21.21 7.18 2.45
N SER A 794 21.94 7.23 1.33
CA SER A 794 22.35 8.47 0.69
C SER A 794 21.18 9.06 -0.11
N PRO A 795 20.91 10.38 0.00
CA PRO A 795 19.87 11.02 -0.78
C PRO A 795 20.10 10.84 -2.28
N LYS A 796 19.07 10.39 -3.00
CA LYS A 796 19.09 10.14 -4.45
C LYS A 796 17.86 10.74 -5.10
N THR A 797 18.04 11.26 -6.29
CA THR A 797 16.98 11.84 -7.13
C THR A 797 16.72 11.01 -8.39
N THR A 798 17.47 9.91 -8.57
CA THR A 798 17.32 8.98 -9.68
C THR A 798 17.31 7.56 -9.16
N PHE A 799 16.34 6.77 -9.64
CA PHE A 799 16.15 5.38 -9.25
C PHE A 799 15.85 4.54 -10.50
N LYS A 800 16.15 3.24 -10.45
CA LYS A 800 15.82 2.27 -11.50
C LYS A 800 14.62 1.42 -11.08
N THR A 801 13.87 0.93 -12.06
CA THR A 801 12.84 -0.08 -11.81
C THR A 801 13.48 -1.32 -11.19
N GLY A 802 12.90 -1.83 -10.09
CA GLY A 802 13.46 -2.88 -9.24
C GLY A 802 14.22 -2.37 -8.01
N ASP A 803 14.60 -1.09 -7.95
CA ASP A 803 15.23 -0.52 -6.76
C ASP A 803 14.22 -0.39 -5.61
N ARG A 804 14.73 -0.51 -4.38
CA ARG A 804 13.97 -0.15 -3.18
C ARG A 804 14.27 1.31 -2.82
N VAL A 805 13.22 2.12 -2.81
CA VAL A 805 13.30 3.55 -2.46
C VAL A 805 13.03 3.69 -0.98
N PHE A 806 13.94 4.36 -0.27
CA PHE A 806 13.74 4.75 1.12
C PHE A 806 13.28 6.18 1.16
N SER A 807 12.18 6.45 1.87
CA SER A 807 11.69 7.78 2.15
C SER A 807 11.90 8.08 3.63
N ASN A 808 12.58 9.19 3.88
CA ASN A 808 12.84 9.67 5.22
C ASN A 808 12.14 11.02 5.39
N VAL A 809 11.14 11.05 6.27
CA VAL A 809 10.36 12.24 6.58
C VAL A 809 10.81 12.78 7.93
N GLN A 810 11.28 14.01 7.95
CA GLN A 810 11.84 14.65 9.13
C GLN A 810 11.15 15.98 9.40
N SER A 811 10.74 16.23 10.63
CA SER A 811 10.26 17.54 11.07
C SER A 811 11.33 18.23 11.92
N SER A 812 11.67 19.48 11.57
CA SER A 812 12.58 20.33 12.35
C SER A 812 11.85 21.18 13.40
N THR A 813 10.52 21.26 13.31
CA THR A 813 9.68 22.17 14.10
C THR A 813 8.97 21.48 15.25
N PHE A 814 8.93 20.15 15.26
CA PHE A 814 8.22 19.34 16.25
C PHE A 814 9.21 18.59 17.17
N THR A 815 9.15 18.88 18.48
CA THR A 815 9.79 18.07 19.52
C THR A 815 8.78 17.79 20.62
N SER A 816 8.38 16.53 20.77
CA SER A 816 7.48 16.09 21.85
C SER A 816 8.03 14.82 22.50
N SER A 817 7.82 14.69 23.81
CA SER A 817 8.15 13.49 24.59
C SER A 817 7.02 12.45 24.58
N SER A 818 5.79 12.84 24.26
CA SER A 818 4.58 11.99 24.34
C SER A 818 4.07 11.51 22.97
N SER A 819 4.45 12.19 21.90
CA SER A 819 3.99 11.90 20.53
C SER A 819 5.16 11.86 19.56
N ARG A 820 5.08 10.98 18.56
CA ARG A 820 6.07 10.82 17.48
C ARG A 820 5.47 11.12 16.13
N LEU A 821 6.31 11.59 15.21
CA LEU A 821 5.95 11.76 13.81
C LEU A 821 5.58 10.40 13.19
N ALA A 822 4.45 10.35 12.48
CA ALA A 822 4.00 9.17 11.76
C ALA A 822 3.52 9.55 10.34
N VAL A 823 3.81 8.70 9.36
CA VAL A 823 3.27 8.84 8.00
C VAL A 823 1.89 8.19 7.94
N THR A 824 0.84 9.00 7.81
CA THR A 824 -0.55 8.53 7.76
C THR A 824 -0.89 7.98 6.38
N ASP A 825 -0.50 8.68 5.33
CA ASP A 825 -0.71 8.25 3.95
C ASP A 825 0.51 8.56 3.09
N ALA A 826 0.74 7.75 2.07
CA ALA A 826 1.77 7.98 1.07
C ALA A 826 1.25 7.54 -0.29
N TYR A 827 1.47 8.36 -1.31
CA TYR A 827 0.98 8.16 -2.67
C TYR A 827 2.14 8.28 -3.66
N PHE A 828 2.20 7.36 -4.62
CA PHE A 828 3.03 7.43 -5.81
C PHE A 828 2.15 7.87 -6.98
N CYS A 829 2.54 8.90 -7.72
CA CYS A 829 1.82 9.27 -8.93
C CYS A 829 2.75 9.73 -10.05
N CYS A 830 2.37 9.43 -11.29
CA CYS A 830 3.11 9.87 -12.48
C CYS A 830 2.21 10.63 -13.44
N PHE A 831 2.79 11.58 -14.16
CA PHE A 831 2.08 12.54 -15.01
C PHE A 831 2.39 12.34 -16.50
N LYS A 832 1.35 12.67 -17.29
CA LYS A 832 1.36 12.66 -18.76
C LYS A 832 2.30 13.71 -19.34
N GLU A 833 2.47 14.81 -18.61
CA GLU A 833 3.33 15.93 -18.96
C GLU A 833 4.49 16.03 -17.98
N THR A 834 5.57 16.71 -18.38
CA THR A 834 6.72 16.93 -17.50
C THR A 834 6.32 17.96 -16.46
N ILE A 835 6.26 17.54 -15.20
CA ILE A 835 5.89 18.39 -14.06
C ILE A 835 7.06 18.37 -13.09
N PHE A 836 7.54 19.55 -12.69
CA PHE A 836 8.72 19.67 -11.82
C PHE A 836 8.36 19.72 -10.32
N SER A 837 7.13 20.13 -9.99
CA SER A 837 6.58 20.14 -8.63
C SER A 837 5.06 19.95 -8.63
N LEU A 838 4.51 19.41 -7.55
CA LEU A 838 3.07 19.30 -7.35
C LEU A 838 2.54 20.52 -6.61
N ILE A 839 1.49 21.12 -7.16
CA ILE A 839 0.75 22.18 -6.48
C ILE A 839 -0.30 21.52 -5.59
N TYR A 840 -0.18 21.75 -4.28
CA TYR A 840 -1.15 21.33 -3.28
C TYR A 840 -1.90 22.57 -2.78
N ASN A 841 -3.16 22.69 -3.16
CA ASN A 841 -4.05 23.75 -2.70
C ASN A 841 -5.48 23.17 -2.59
N PRO A 842 -5.83 22.55 -1.46
CA PRO A 842 -7.13 21.90 -1.27
C PRO A 842 -8.28 22.90 -1.35
N SER A 843 -8.05 24.17 -1.00
CA SER A 843 -9.02 25.26 -1.13
C SER A 843 -9.36 25.61 -2.58
N LEU A 844 -8.48 25.27 -3.54
CA LEU A 844 -8.70 25.36 -4.98
C LEU A 844 -9.00 24.01 -5.63
N GLY A 845 -9.23 22.94 -4.85
CA GLY A 845 -9.47 21.59 -5.34
C GLY A 845 -8.24 20.89 -5.93
N GLN A 846 -7.03 21.37 -5.62
CA GLN A 846 -5.75 20.80 -6.08
C GLN A 846 -5.14 19.92 -5.00
N PHE A 847 -5.02 18.62 -5.28
CA PHE A 847 -4.72 17.59 -4.27
C PHE A 847 -3.35 16.90 -4.46
N GLY A 848 -2.51 17.36 -5.38
CA GLY A 848 -1.26 16.66 -5.72
C GLY A 848 -1.51 15.18 -6.06
N CYS A 849 -0.71 14.26 -5.52
CA CYS A 849 -0.89 12.82 -5.70
C CYS A 849 -2.02 12.21 -4.84
N SER A 850 -2.68 12.97 -3.95
CA SER A 850 -3.67 12.38 -3.03
C SER A 850 -5.03 12.08 -3.70
N LYS A 851 -5.30 12.64 -4.88
CA LYS A 851 -6.51 12.37 -5.67
C LYS A 851 -6.16 12.17 -7.14
N PHE A 852 -6.59 11.05 -7.73
CA PHE A 852 -6.36 10.79 -9.16
C PHE A 852 -7.07 11.82 -10.04
N ASN A 853 -6.36 12.35 -11.04
CA ASN A 853 -6.93 13.13 -12.12
C ASN A 853 -6.50 12.54 -13.47
N SER A 854 -7.44 11.90 -14.16
CA SER A 854 -7.17 11.24 -15.45
C SER A 854 -6.72 12.17 -16.57
N SER A 855 -6.94 13.49 -16.44
CA SER A 855 -6.53 14.48 -17.44
C SER A 855 -5.04 14.82 -17.35
N SER A 856 -4.44 14.75 -16.17
CA SER A 856 -3.04 15.13 -15.93
C SER A 856 -2.15 13.95 -15.54
N MET A 857 -2.71 12.93 -14.89
CA MET A 857 -1.97 11.77 -14.39
C MET A 857 -2.15 10.55 -15.29
N ASP A 858 -1.07 9.78 -15.43
CA ASP A 858 -1.09 8.45 -16.04
C ASP A 858 -1.47 7.37 -15.02
N VAL A 859 -0.89 7.46 -13.81
CA VAL A 859 -1.06 6.47 -12.74
C VAL A 859 -1.02 7.15 -11.37
N GLN A 860 -1.78 6.59 -10.42
CA GLN A 860 -1.73 6.91 -9.00
C GLN A 860 -1.85 5.61 -8.21
N HIS A 861 -0.91 5.36 -7.30
CA HIS A 861 -0.88 4.20 -6.42
C HIS A 861 -0.74 4.67 -4.97
N SER A 862 -1.53 4.11 -4.07
CA SER A 862 -1.27 4.24 -2.63
C SER A 862 -0.06 3.39 -2.25
N ILE A 863 0.89 3.97 -1.53
CA ILE A 863 2.05 3.29 -0.92
C ILE A 863 1.73 2.97 0.55
N ILE A 864 1.08 3.91 1.25
CA ILE A 864 0.60 3.79 2.63
C ILE A 864 -0.80 4.42 2.67
N SER A 865 -1.76 3.78 3.33
CA SER A 865 -3.07 4.38 3.60
C SER A 865 -3.48 4.12 5.04
N ASN A 866 -3.89 5.15 5.78
CA ASN A 866 -4.26 5.07 7.20
C ASN A 866 -3.20 4.35 8.07
N ASN A 867 -1.92 4.68 7.90
CA ASN A 867 -0.76 4.04 8.56
C ASN A 867 -0.52 2.56 8.17
N ILE A 868 -1.22 2.03 7.16
CA ILE A 868 -1.07 0.63 6.70
C ILE A 868 -0.25 0.61 5.40
N ALA A 869 0.85 -0.13 5.41
CA ALA A 869 1.72 -0.31 4.26
C ALA A 869 1.04 -1.12 3.14
N ASN A 870 1.10 -0.63 1.90
CA ASN A 870 0.54 -1.36 0.76
C ASN A 870 1.44 -2.56 0.39
N SER A 871 0.91 -3.77 0.59
CA SER A 871 1.63 -5.02 0.33
C SER A 871 1.92 -5.27 -1.16
N LYS A 872 1.17 -4.65 -2.09
CA LYS A 872 1.41 -4.78 -3.55
C LYS A 872 2.63 -3.98 -4.02
N VAL A 873 3.11 -3.03 -3.22
CA VAL A 873 4.29 -2.20 -3.52
C VAL A 873 5.48 -2.58 -2.62
N SER A 874 5.40 -3.72 -1.95
CA SER A 874 6.40 -4.21 -0.99
C SER A 874 6.82 -3.15 0.04
N THR A 875 5.87 -2.33 0.49
CA THR A 875 6.11 -1.22 1.41
C THR A 875 6.45 -1.72 2.80
N ILE A 876 7.49 -1.16 3.43
CA ILE A 876 7.88 -1.40 4.82
C ILE A 876 7.95 -0.07 5.54
N ILE A 877 7.26 0.06 6.68
CA ILE A 877 7.36 1.22 7.58
C ILE A 877 8.37 0.86 8.68
N TYR A 878 9.39 1.69 8.87
CA TYR A 878 10.42 1.45 9.87
C TYR A 878 10.06 2.17 11.17
N PRO A 879 10.12 1.48 12.33
CA PRO A 879 10.03 2.15 13.61
C PRO A 879 11.27 3.03 13.81
N SER A 880 11.06 4.35 13.84
CA SER A 880 12.12 5.33 14.14
C SER A 880 12.44 5.35 15.63
N SER A 881 13.71 5.52 15.97
CA SER A 881 14.19 5.77 17.33
C SER A 881 13.99 7.23 17.78
N SER A 882 13.59 8.11 16.86
CA SER A 882 13.40 9.54 17.10
C SER A 882 11.93 9.94 16.92
N ASN A 883 11.44 10.83 17.80
CA ASN A 883 10.07 11.34 17.77
C ASN A 883 9.79 12.34 16.64
N TYR A 884 10.82 12.82 15.92
CA TYR A 884 10.69 13.81 14.84
C TYR A 884 11.07 13.27 13.46
N VAL A 885 11.30 11.96 13.35
CA VAL A 885 11.62 11.26 12.08
C VAL A 885 10.69 10.09 11.89
N SER A 886 10.14 9.93 10.68
CA SER A 886 9.38 8.76 10.25
C SER A 886 9.92 8.26 8.93
N THR A 887 10.16 6.96 8.82
CA THR A 887 10.85 6.37 7.67
C THR A 887 10.07 5.19 7.11
N PHE A 888 9.95 5.10 5.80
CA PHE A 888 9.39 3.95 5.12
C PHE A 888 10.17 3.66 3.84
N SER A 889 10.01 2.46 3.28
CA SER A 889 10.56 2.10 1.97
C SER A 889 9.52 1.37 1.13
N PHE A 890 9.64 1.44 -0.18
CA PHE A 890 8.80 0.70 -1.12
C PHE A 890 9.61 0.24 -2.33
N ALA A 891 9.16 -0.83 -3.01
CA ALA A 891 9.82 -1.34 -4.21
C ALA A 891 9.29 -0.62 -5.46
N LEU A 892 10.18 -0.17 -6.34
CA LEU A 892 9.83 0.40 -7.64
C LEU A 892 9.52 -0.71 -8.65
N GLU A 893 8.38 -1.37 -8.49
CA GLU A 893 7.95 -2.41 -9.41
C GLU A 893 7.53 -1.83 -10.78
N PRO A 894 7.73 -2.55 -11.90
CA PRO A 894 7.27 -2.11 -13.22
C PRO A 894 5.77 -1.81 -13.28
N SER A 895 4.98 -2.47 -12.42
CA SER A 895 3.52 -2.30 -12.31
C SER A 895 3.08 -0.94 -11.75
N LEU A 896 3.99 -0.15 -11.17
CA LEU A 896 3.71 1.22 -10.72
C LEU A 896 3.64 2.23 -11.87
N PHE A 897 4.06 1.83 -13.06
CA PHE A 897 4.15 2.68 -14.25
C PHE A 897 3.06 2.30 -15.27
N PRO A 898 2.64 3.23 -16.14
CA PRO A 898 1.63 2.96 -17.15
C PRO A 898 2.04 1.81 -18.09
N SER A 899 1.08 0.95 -18.43
CA SER A 899 1.28 -0.30 -19.20
C SER A 899 1.34 -0.13 -20.73
N SER A 900 1.27 1.11 -21.24
CA SER A 900 1.26 1.42 -22.68
C SER A 900 2.51 2.23 -23.08
N SER A 901 2.79 2.37 -24.38
CA SER A 901 3.90 3.16 -24.94
C SER A 901 3.96 4.65 -24.53
N ALA A 902 3.07 5.11 -23.64
CA ALA A 902 3.12 6.42 -23.01
C ALA A 902 4.20 6.42 -21.91
N GLN A 903 5.31 7.11 -22.18
CA GLN A 903 6.34 7.37 -21.16
C GLN A 903 5.80 8.41 -20.18
N ALA A 904 5.68 8.01 -18.90
CA ALA A 904 5.48 8.95 -17.80
C ALA A 904 6.66 9.93 -17.76
N ARG A 905 6.37 11.23 -17.75
CA ARG A 905 7.42 12.26 -17.86
C ARG A 905 7.93 12.75 -16.51
N SER A 906 7.14 12.57 -15.45
CA SER A 906 7.51 12.94 -14.08
C SER A 906 6.73 12.11 -13.07
N CYS A 907 7.40 11.61 -12.04
CA CYS A 907 6.80 10.81 -10.98
C CYS A 907 7.15 11.39 -9.61
N PHE A 908 6.21 11.32 -8.67
CA PHE A 908 6.31 11.93 -7.36
C PHE A 908 5.90 10.95 -6.27
N VAL A 909 6.53 11.09 -5.10
CA VAL A 909 5.97 10.60 -3.85
C VAL A 909 5.41 11.78 -3.08
N GLN A 910 4.15 11.69 -2.67
CA GLN A 910 3.55 12.59 -1.69
C GLN A 910 3.26 11.80 -0.42
N THR A 911 3.55 12.39 0.73
CA THR A 911 3.24 11.83 2.04
C THR A 911 2.46 12.83 2.86
N ASN A 912 1.47 12.30 3.58
CA ASN A 912 0.75 12.99 4.63
C ASN A 912 1.32 12.49 5.96
N ILE A 913 1.63 13.43 6.85
CA ILE A 913 2.17 13.13 8.18
C ILE A 913 1.21 13.60 9.26
N GLY A 914 1.25 12.90 10.39
CA GLY A 914 0.51 13.24 11.60
C GLY A 914 1.30 12.84 12.84
N LEU A 915 0.64 12.91 13.99
CA LEU A 915 1.19 12.50 15.27
C LEU A 915 0.63 11.15 15.71
N ALA A 916 1.50 10.29 16.25
CA ALA A 916 1.12 9.04 16.90
C ALA A 916 1.61 9.04 18.36
N SER A 917 0.79 8.51 19.29
CA SER A 917 1.19 8.34 20.69
C SER A 917 2.37 7.36 20.84
N VAL A 918 3.28 7.63 21.78
CA VAL A 918 4.44 6.78 22.08
C VAL A 918 4.04 5.52 22.88
N SER A 919 2.83 5.46 23.46
CA SER A 919 2.38 4.33 24.28
C SER A 919 1.69 3.21 23.47
N LYS A 920 2.16 1.97 23.60
CA LYS A 920 1.70 0.78 22.85
C LYS A 920 0.33 0.19 23.31
N ARG A 921 -0.60 1.00 23.83
CA ARG A 921 -1.81 0.45 24.47
C ARG A 921 -3.10 1.25 24.25
N SER A 922 -3.39 1.67 23.02
CA SER A 922 -4.75 1.82 22.50
C SER A 922 -4.70 2.02 20.99
N LEU A 923 -5.22 1.06 20.22
CA LEU A 923 -5.80 1.38 18.92
C LEU A 923 -7.19 1.94 19.24
N GLN A 924 -7.33 3.27 19.38
CA GLN A 924 -8.44 4.04 18.78
C GLN A 924 -8.43 5.54 19.15
N ASP A 925 -7.80 5.99 20.24
CA ASP A 925 -8.01 7.37 20.70
C ASP A 925 -6.74 8.23 20.68
N GLU A 926 -6.92 9.46 20.18
CA GLU A 926 -5.97 10.58 20.01
C GLU A 926 -5.15 10.63 18.70
N LEU A 927 -5.85 10.93 17.60
CA LEU A 927 -5.27 11.55 16.41
C LEU A 927 -5.51 13.06 16.47
N ASP A 928 -4.61 13.80 17.13
CA ASP A 928 -4.48 15.23 16.83
C ASP A 928 -4.01 15.34 15.37
N GLN A 929 -4.93 15.74 14.48
CA GLN A 929 -4.62 16.00 13.08
C GLN A 929 -3.77 17.27 12.99
N ALA A 930 -2.46 17.08 12.97
CA ALA A 930 -1.55 18.03 12.39
C ALA A 930 -1.49 17.79 10.88
N GLU A 931 -1.87 18.78 10.08
CA GLU A 931 -1.70 18.70 8.63
C GLU A 931 -0.24 18.98 8.26
N GLY A 932 0.50 17.94 7.88
CA GLY A 932 1.80 18.06 7.24
C GLY A 932 1.80 17.35 5.89
N PHE A 933 2.31 18.05 4.88
CA PHE A 933 2.38 17.57 3.50
C PHE A 933 3.82 17.59 3.03
N VAL A 934 4.31 16.48 2.49
CA VAL A 934 5.69 16.40 2.03
C VAL A 934 5.76 15.72 0.67
N ILE A 935 6.42 16.37 -0.29
CA ILE A 935 6.48 15.94 -1.68
C ILE A 935 7.95 15.86 -2.10
N SER A 936 8.32 14.77 -2.78
CA SER A 936 9.64 14.61 -3.39
C SER A 936 9.50 14.17 -4.84
N ASN A 937 10.25 14.83 -5.73
CA ASN A 937 10.36 14.48 -7.15
C ASN A 937 11.58 13.57 -7.37
N PHE A 938 11.46 12.59 -8.25
CA PHE A 938 12.60 11.83 -8.74
C PHE A 938 12.35 11.31 -10.15
N ILE A 939 13.44 11.16 -10.90
CA ILE A 939 13.42 10.73 -12.29
C ILE A 939 13.79 9.24 -12.35
N VAL A 940 12.98 8.44 -13.03
CA VAL A 940 13.33 7.06 -13.31
C VAL A 940 14.13 7.02 -14.60
N SER A 941 15.39 6.56 -14.52
CA SER A 941 16.26 6.41 -15.67
C SER A 941 15.87 5.13 -16.42
N SER A 942 15.18 5.28 -17.55
CA SER A 942 14.74 4.17 -18.40
C SER A 942 15.81 3.74 -19.40
N ASP A 943 16.89 3.11 -18.92
CA ASP A 943 17.65 2.20 -19.78
C ASP A 943 16.95 0.82 -19.69
N ASN A 944 16.16 0.49 -20.71
CA ASN A 944 15.43 -0.80 -20.94
C ASN A 944 13.91 -0.85 -20.76
N ALA A 945 13.19 0.16 -21.28
CA ALA A 945 11.86 -0.10 -21.86
C ALA A 945 11.97 -0.03 -23.40
N ARG A 946 12.54 -1.05 -24.03
CA ARG A 946 12.54 -1.19 -25.50
C ARG A 946 12.22 -2.62 -25.93
N ALA A 947 11.28 -2.74 -26.85
CA ALA A 947 11.42 -3.62 -28.00
C ALA A 947 11.72 -2.73 -29.22
N VAL A 948 12.81 -3.03 -29.92
CA VAL A 948 13.20 -2.48 -31.22
C VAL A 948 12.96 -3.56 -32.27
N SER A 949 12.35 -3.18 -33.39
CA SER A 949 12.59 -3.77 -34.73
C SER A 949 12.11 -2.71 -35.75
N SER A 950 12.99 -1.86 -36.30
CA SER A 950 13.76 -2.01 -37.56
C SER A 950 12.85 -2.07 -38.81
N ALA A 951 13.02 -1.33 -39.91
CA ALA A 951 14.03 -0.38 -40.37
C ALA A 951 13.48 0.34 -41.64
N HIS A 952 13.79 1.63 -41.86
CA HIS A 952 14.53 2.07 -43.05
C HIS A 952 14.89 3.56 -42.99
N SER A 953 16.03 3.85 -43.58
CA SER A 953 16.87 5.04 -43.56
C SER A 953 16.40 6.19 -44.46
N LEU A 954 16.64 7.41 -43.97
CA LEU A 954 17.03 8.66 -44.66
C LEU A 954 16.92 8.73 -46.20
N ASN A 955 16.20 9.75 -46.70
CA ASN A 955 16.78 10.66 -47.68
C ASN A 955 16.11 12.05 -47.73
N SER A 956 16.92 12.99 -48.16
CA SER A 956 16.85 14.45 -48.05
C SER A 956 15.97 15.18 -49.09
N ARG A 957 15.63 16.44 -48.74
CA ARG A 957 15.48 17.62 -49.62
C ARG A 957 14.43 17.62 -50.75
N SER A 958 13.42 18.46 -50.57
CA SER A 958 12.86 19.43 -51.54
C SER A 958 11.97 20.38 -50.73
N GLY A 959 12.04 21.71 -50.79
CA GLY A 959 12.34 22.58 -51.92
C GLY A 959 11.10 23.43 -52.17
N LEU A 960 11.10 24.65 -51.63
CA LEU A 960 10.43 25.86 -52.12
C LEU A 960 9.38 25.71 -53.25
N GLN A 961 8.10 25.98 -52.94
CA GLN A 961 7.04 26.49 -53.84
C GLN A 961 5.94 27.03 -52.90
N CYS A 962 5.23 28.13 -53.10
CA CYS A 962 5.30 29.25 -54.03
C CYS A 962 4.43 30.34 -53.36
N LEU A 963 4.93 31.57 -53.28
CA LEU A 963 4.14 32.76 -52.93
C LEU A 963 3.46 33.27 -54.22
N ILE A 964 2.39 34.09 -54.10
CA ILE A 964 1.80 35.01 -55.12
C ILE A 964 0.67 34.36 -55.97
N LEU A 965 -0.58 34.87 -56.10
CA LEU A 965 -1.15 36.23 -55.94
C LEU A 965 -2.68 36.21 -55.72
N MET A 966 -3.16 37.33 -55.15
CA MET A 966 -4.55 37.79 -54.99
C MET A 966 -5.42 37.78 -56.26
N LEU A 967 -6.72 37.46 -56.10
CA LEU A 967 -7.88 38.27 -56.54
C LEU A 967 -9.19 37.48 -56.40
N VAL A 968 -9.98 37.79 -55.36
CA VAL A 968 -11.36 38.25 -55.52
C VAL A 968 -11.63 39.23 -54.37
N ALA A 969 -11.59 40.52 -54.67
CA ALA A 969 -12.19 41.56 -53.85
C ALA A 969 -13.47 42.03 -54.57
N LEU A 970 -14.50 42.31 -53.77
CA LEU A 970 -15.69 43.12 -54.07
C LEU A 970 -16.74 42.54 -55.03
N VAL A 971 -17.81 41.98 -54.44
CA VAL A 971 -19.26 42.30 -54.60
C VAL A 971 -19.95 41.41 -53.54
N CYS A 972 -20.81 41.84 -52.63
CA CYS A 972 -21.36 43.13 -52.24
C CYS A 972 -21.89 42.97 -50.81
N ALA A 973 -22.10 44.11 -50.16
CA ALA A 973 -23.02 44.26 -49.04
C ALA A 973 -24.33 43.48 -49.25
N PHE A 974 -24.79 42.78 -48.20
CA PHE A 974 -26.18 42.65 -47.73
C PHE A 974 -26.26 41.50 -46.72
N TYR A 975 -25.85 41.75 -45.48
CA TYR A 975 -26.62 41.61 -44.23
C TYR A 975 -25.70 41.69 -43.01
#